data_AF-A0A9D6CJA0-F1
#
_entry.id   AF-A0A9D6CJA0-F1
#
_cell.length_a   1.000
_cell.length_b   1.000
_cell.length_c   1.000
_cell.angle_alpha   90.00
_cell.angle_beta   90.00
_cell.angle_gamma   90.00
#
_symmetry.space_group_name_H-M   'P 1'
#
loop_
_entity.id
_entity.type
_entity.pdbx_description
1 polymer ?
#
loop_
_entity_poly.entity_id
_entity_poly.type
_entity_poly.pdbx_seq_one_letter_code
_entity_poly.pdbx_strand_id
1 'polypeptide(L)'
;MRQLAAASIAVSAVLLAPSALAGGPQISLSYLASTPRVGFDVAGAEIVAFDAGSKRAFVVNGFANAIDVFDLSNPAAPVAAGSFSLLPYGGGVQSVAIKNGKVACAVSAAVKTDPGVVVFFDLDLNFIASVTVGALPDMVTFTPDGTKTITANEGEPSDTYAVDPEGSISIIDVSGKSITQADVTTLGFNGLAAGVIDPSIVPFGPGNPTIGQDLEPEYVVVSADSTTAYVSIQEHSAIATVDLVTNAIVSVTPLGTKKHYAGTPALTTAVLGGLPSIGTTAAGQDILLGGLSGLWIDSVNATTGVITFWANTDRGPNLEPVNVDGDAALERPFALPAFQPRIATFTYDPATNAIALTGQILLRKPDGSPMTGLPNIQGAAPGFAYTDEQPVDLFGNPIPNDPLGGDLEGLCRTSDGSIWMCDEYRPALYKFDATGLMLERFVPAGSNAFGATVGTEAFPAVYAQRRDNRGFEAIAVWQDKIYCFVQSPLDNPDVANDANSKSSRNIRIAKFDPATSSVVAEYVYVLEGGASDKIGDAHAYGPGKFLVVERDSAVGGSSLKKIFEIDLAGATDVSTLSPAIAGPGGTLDKMTPAQLAAAGIVPVKKTVHVDLAAIGYANGIEKVEGIAIRDPGTIFVLNDNDFRMPLSWDIATGTFVPNASAPAPTLGMITFSGNGLDPSDQDTVNRILGWPVEGTYQPDGMALFTAGGESYLVTANEGDSREWGTFVDLTTVGSSSVVLDANAFRGAAWLKNNQRLGRLQVRKDLGDLDGDGDWDRIVPIGGRGITIWNSAIERVWDSGDFFEQYTAQQFPANFNASNTNNTRDNRSRAKGPEPEGVAVGTINGRQYAFAICERIGGIFAYSLDNPASPVFEGYINSRSFAFAPGVAGSGDLGPEGITFVPSAESPNGKALLLVAHEISGTLAIYQVDAICDAAGDINADCAIDASDLAELLARWGKCGAPCAADLNGDGFVDASDLAVLLANWGS
;
A
#
# COMPACT_ATOMS: atom_id res chain seq x y z
N MET A 1 39.10 12.48 -32.67
CA MET A 1 38.41 11.65 -33.70
C MET A 1 38.34 10.23 -33.16
N ARG A 2 37.15 9.62 -33.15
CA ARG A 2 36.73 8.31 -32.57
C ARG A 2 36.08 8.36 -31.17
N GLN A 3 34.81 8.75 -31.22
CA GLN A 3 33.60 8.24 -30.53
C GLN A 3 33.78 7.34 -29.29
N LEU A 4 33.32 7.88 -28.15
CA LEU A 4 32.81 7.13 -27.01
C LEU A 4 31.37 6.69 -27.33
N ALA A 5 31.11 5.38 -27.27
CA ALA A 5 29.78 4.81 -27.46
C ALA A 5 29.01 4.91 -26.14
N ALA A 6 27.87 5.61 -26.19
CA ALA A 6 26.85 5.59 -25.16
C ALA A 6 26.18 4.20 -25.15
N ALA A 7 26.25 3.49 -24.03
CA ALA A 7 25.46 2.29 -23.81
C ALA A 7 24.02 2.72 -23.51
N SER A 8 23.13 2.55 -24.49
CA SER A 8 21.69 2.66 -24.30
C SER A 8 21.22 1.45 -23.51
N ILE A 9 20.81 1.65 -22.26
CA ILE A 9 20.05 0.65 -21.51
C ILE A 9 18.65 0.65 -22.12
N ALA A 10 18.34 -0.39 -22.89
CA ALA A 10 16.97 -0.68 -23.30
C ALA A 10 16.22 -1.17 -22.06
N VAL A 11 15.63 -0.25 -21.31
CA VAL A 11 14.55 -0.57 -20.37
C VAL A 11 13.43 -1.13 -21.24
N SER A 12 13.14 -2.42 -21.07
CA SER A 12 11.96 -3.01 -21.67
C SER A 12 10.77 -2.27 -21.08
N ALA A 13 10.16 -1.39 -21.86
CA ALA A 13 8.83 -0.88 -21.59
C ALA A 13 7.95 -2.12 -21.45
N VAL A 14 7.58 -2.46 -20.21
CA VAL A 14 6.44 -3.32 -19.97
C VAL A 14 5.27 -2.52 -20.51
N LEU A 15 4.92 -2.78 -21.77
CA LEU A 15 3.61 -2.47 -22.29
C LEU A 15 2.65 -3.13 -21.30
N LEU A 16 2.01 -2.31 -20.46
CA LEU A 16 0.80 -2.68 -19.77
C LEU A 16 -0.08 -3.32 -20.83
N ALA A 17 -0.23 -4.64 -20.78
CA ALA A 17 -1.21 -5.32 -21.58
C ALA A 17 -2.56 -4.78 -21.09
N PRO A 18 -3.35 -4.07 -21.93
CA PRO A 18 -4.68 -3.66 -21.55
C PRO A 18 -5.45 -4.96 -21.31
N SER A 19 -5.70 -5.24 -20.05
CA SER A 19 -6.41 -6.44 -19.64
C SER A 19 -7.88 -6.21 -19.99
N ALA A 20 -8.23 -6.66 -21.20
CA ALA A 20 -9.50 -7.22 -21.62
C ALA A 20 -10.75 -6.78 -20.81
N LEU A 21 -11.26 -5.60 -21.15
CA LEU A 21 -12.65 -5.26 -21.50
C LEU A 21 -12.78 -3.73 -21.50
N ALA A 22 -12.17 -3.05 -22.47
CA ALA A 22 -12.34 -1.61 -22.63
C ALA A 22 -12.74 -1.32 -24.07
N GLY A 23 -14.00 -0.94 -24.27
CA GLY A 23 -14.38 -0.15 -25.44
C GLY A 23 -13.56 1.14 -25.49
N GLY A 24 -13.60 1.85 -26.61
CA GLY A 24 -13.02 3.19 -26.68
C GLY A 24 -13.61 4.12 -25.59
N PRO A 25 -13.00 5.29 -25.36
CA PRO A 25 -13.56 6.27 -24.43
C PRO A 25 -15.02 6.55 -24.78
N GLN A 26 -15.86 6.64 -23.76
CA GLN A 26 -17.31 6.87 -23.87
C GLN A 26 -17.66 8.36 -23.82
N ILE A 27 -16.70 9.21 -23.47
CA ILE A 27 -16.82 10.66 -23.47
C ILE A 27 -15.59 11.31 -24.11
N SER A 28 -15.77 12.52 -24.62
CA SER A 28 -14.68 13.41 -25.02
C SER A 28 -14.76 14.72 -24.23
N LEU A 29 -13.59 15.26 -23.88
CA LEU A 29 -13.45 16.55 -23.23
C LEU A 29 -12.98 17.58 -24.25
N SER A 30 -13.69 18.69 -24.38
CA SER A 30 -13.34 19.78 -25.28
C SER A 30 -13.23 21.09 -24.52
N TYR A 31 -12.09 21.78 -24.63
CA TYR A 31 -11.95 23.14 -24.12
C TYR A 31 -12.76 24.12 -25.00
N LEU A 32 -13.62 24.94 -24.40
CA LEU A 32 -14.42 25.94 -25.12
C LEU A 32 -13.79 27.32 -25.04
N ALA A 33 -13.63 27.84 -23.83
CA ALA A 33 -13.19 29.21 -23.58
C ALA A 33 -12.71 29.36 -22.14
N SER A 34 -12.10 30.51 -21.86
CA SER A 34 -11.71 30.95 -20.52
C SER A 34 -11.98 32.44 -20.36
N THR A 35 -12.29 32.87 -19.15
CA THR A 35 -12.44 34.29 -18.83
C THR A 35 -11.09 35.02 -18.90
N PRO A 36 -11.07 36.36 -19.04
CA PRO A 36 -9.82 37.10 -18.99
C PRO A 36 -9.11 36.92 -17.64
N ARG A 37 -7.77 36.81 -17.66
CA ARG A 37 -6.96 36.75 -16.44
C ARG A 37 -7.18 37.99 -15.58
N VAL A 38 -7.43 37.78 -14.29
CA VAL A 38 -7.47 38.85 -13.29
C VAL A 38 -6.06 39.21 -12.80
N GLY A 39 -5.12 38.26 -12.83
CA GLY A 39 -3.71 38.45 -12.44
C GLY A 39 -2.85 37.21 -12.67
N PHE A 40 -1.67 37.18 -12.04
CA PHE A 40 -0.83 35.98 -11.93
C PHE A 40 -0.41 35.83 -10.47
N ASP A 41 -0.66 34.65 -9.89
CA ASP A 41 -0.32 34.33 -8.50
C ASP A 41 -0.97 35.33 -7.52
N VAL A 42 -2.28 35.52 -7.69
CA VAL A 42 -3.07 36.55 -6.97
C VAL A 42 -4.18 35.98 -6.10
N ALA A 43 -4.32 34.65 -5.97
CA ALA A 43 -5.49 34.03 -5.33
C ALA A 43 -6.82 34.46 -6.00
N GLY A 44 -6.89 34.31 -7.33
CA GLY A 44 -7.85 35.04 -8.14
C GLY A 44 -9.18 34.33 -8.40
N ALA A 45 -9.18 33.00 -8.55
CA ALA A 45 -10.37 32.21 -8.87
C ALA A 45 -10.28 30.84 -8.19
N GLU A 46 -10.96 30.68 -7.05
CA GLU A 46 -10.84 29.49 -6.19
C GLU A 46 -12.05 28.57 -6.36
N ILE A 47 -13.24 29.03 -5.99
CA ILE A 47 -14.49 28.25 -6.04
C ILE A 47 -15.45 28.84 -7.08
N VAL A 48 -16.13 27.96 -7.83
CA VAL A 48 -17.18 28.33 -8.79
C VAL A 48 -18.49 27.65 -8.48
N ALA A 49 -19.59 28.42 -8.51
CA ALA A 49 -20.96 27.93 -8.48
C ALA A 49 -21.74 28.39 -9.72
N PHE A 50 -22.75 27.62 -10.15
CA PHE A 50 -23.55 27.92 -11.35
C PHE A 50 -25.04 27.95 -11.03
N ASP A 51 -25.75 28.93 -11.61
CA ASP A 51 -27.21 29.01 -11.58
C ASP A 51 -27.81 28.75 -12.97
N ALA A 52 -28.52 27.64 -13.12
CA ALA A 52 -29.14 27.22 -14.38
C ALA A 52 -30.21 28.21 -14.88
N GLY A 53 -30.97 28.82 -13.96
CA GLY A 53 -32.08 29.71 -14.30
C GLY A 53 -31.62 31.00 -14.98
N SER A 54 -30.60 31.65 -14.40
CA SER A 54 -30.00 32.87 -14.94
C SER A 54 -28.80 32.62 -15.87
N LYS A 55 -28.33 31.37 -15.98
CA LYS A 55 -27.18 30.95 -16.80
C LYS A 55 -25.89 31.65 -16.42
N ARG A 56 -25.72 31.98 -15.14
CA ARG A 56 -24.56 32.72 -14.62
C ARG A 56 -23.69 31.82 -13.75
N ALA A 57 -22.39 31.96 -13.93
CA ALA A 57 -21.39 31.44 -13.01
C ALA A 57 -20.97 32.54 -12.03
N PHE A 58 -20.78 32.14 -10.77
CA PHE A 58 -20.34 32.98 -9.67
C PHE A 58 -19.02 32.40 -9.18
N VAL A 59 -17.97 33.21 -9.23
CA VAL A 59 -16.59 32.77 -8.99
C VAL A 59 -16.02 33.57 -7.83
N VAL A 60 -15.47 32.88 -6.84
CA VAL A 60 -14.73 33.50 -5.74
C VAL A 60 -13.50 34.20 -6.29
N ASN A 61 -13.35 35.48 -5.98
CA ASN A 61 -12.17 36.27 -6.27
C ASN A 61 -11.52 36.68 -4.95
N GLY A 62 -10.62 35.84 -4.45
CA GLY A 62 -9.88 36.04 -3.20
C GLY A 62 -9.09 37.35 -3.22
N PHE A 63 -8.42 37.66 -4.32
CA PHE A 63 -7.66 38.91 -4.52
C PHE A 63 -8.47 40.17 -4.20
N ALA A 64 -9.71 40.24 -4.71
CA ALA A 64 -10.58 41.40 -4.56
C ALA A 64 -11.52 41.30 -3.33
N ASN A 65 -11.50 40.16 -2.63
CA ASN A 65 -12.50 39.77 -1.65
C ASN A 65 -13.93 40.04 -2.18
N ALA A 66 -14.25 39.38 -3.29
CA ALA A 66 -15.47 39.60 -4.07
C ALA A 66 -15.94 38.31 -4.75
N ILE A 67 -17.17 38.33 -5.25
CA ILE A 67 -17.68 37.32 -6.18
C ILE A 67 -17.83 37.94 -7.56
N ASP A 68 -17.11 37.40 -8.54
CA ASP A 68 -17.22 37.77 -9.95
C ASP A 68 -18.32 36.94 -10.62
N VAL A 69 -19.14 37.60 -11.43
CA VAL A 69 -20.31 36.98 -12.08
C VAL A 69 -20.12 37.01 -13.59
N PHE A 70 -20.23 35.84 -14.23
CA PHE A 70 -20.11 35.68 -15.67
C PHE A 70 -21.41 35.13 -16.26
N ASP A 71 -21.90 35.77 -17.32
CA ASP A 71 -22.98 35.25 -18.17
C ASP A 71 -22.42 34.19 -19.10
N LEU A 72 -22.93 32.96 -18.95
CA LEU A 72 -22.59 31.79 -19.75
C LEU A 72 -23.67 31.42 -20.75
N SER A 73 -24.60 32.33 -21.08
CA SER A 73 -25.61 32.11 -22.12
C SER A 73 -25.02 31.61 -23.45
N ASN A 74 -23.77 31.99 -23.74
CA ASN A 74 -22.91 31.30 -24.69
C ASN A 74 -21.62 30.82 -23.98
N PRO A 75 -21.50 29.54 -23.62
CA PRO A 75 -20.35 29.04 -22.85
C PRO A 75 -19.02 29.09 -23.63
N ALA A 76 -19.06 29.18 -24.96
CA ALA A 76 -17.87 29.40 -25.79
C ALA A 76 -17.41 30.87 -25.87
N ALA A 77 -18.15 31.79 -25.24
CA ALA A 77 -17.80 33.21 -25.15
C ALA A 77 -18.36 33.81 -23.85
N PRO A 78 -17.81 33.44 -22.68
CA PRO A 78 -18.26 33.95 -21.39
C PRO A 78 -18.11 35.48 -21.32
N VAL A 79 -19.10 36.17 -20.73
CA VAL A 79 -19.12 37.64 -20.61
C VAL A 79 -19.22 38.04 -19.14
N ALA A 80 -18.40 39.00 -18.70
CA ALA A 80 -18.54 39.57 -17.36
C ALA A 80 -19.92 40.25 -17.20
N ALA A 81 -20.69 39.81 -16.21
CA ALA A 81 -22.04 40.28 -15.91
C ALA A 81 -22.09 41.19 -14.67
N GLY A 82 -21.10 41.11 -13.79
CA GLY A 82 -20.99 41.94 -12.61
C GLY A 82 -19.96 41.40 -11.62
N SER A 83 -19.83 42.10 -10.50
CA SER A 83 -19.05 41.67 -9.34
C SER A 83 -19.61 42.36 -8.10
N PHE A 84 -19.56 41.71 -6.94
CA PHE A 84 -19.95 42.33 -5.67
C PHE A 84 -18.94 42.04 -4.56
N SER A 85 -18.64 43.08 -3.79
CA SER A 85 -17.61 43.03 -2.76
C SER A 85 -18.12 42.44 -1.46
N LEU A 86 -17.26 41.64 -0.83
CA LEU A 86 -17.48 41.02 0.48
C LEU A 86 -16.66 41.66 1.60
N LEU A 87 -15.86 42.69 1.28
CA LEU A 87 -15.14 43.52 2.26
C LEU A 87 -16.00 44.02 3.44
N PRO A 88 -17.29 44.36 3.28
CA PRO A 88 -18.12 44.79 4.42
C PRO A 88 -18.40 43.68 5.46
N TYR A 89 -18.19 42.41 5.11
CA TYR A 89 -18.59 41.26 5.91
C TYR A 89 -17.41 40.55 6.59
N GLY A 90 -16.17 40.73 6.12
CA GLY A 90 -15.03 40.01 6.69
C GLY A 90 -13.69 40.22 5.97
N GLY A 91 -12.71 39.37 6.31
CA GLY A 91 -11.32 39.43 5.87
C GLY A 91 -11.08 38.86 4.47
N GLY A 92 -11.71 37.73 4.14
CA GLY A 92 -11.60 37.06 2.84
C GLY A 92 -12.79 36.13 2.59
N VAL A 93 -13.23 36.06 1.34
CA VAL A 93 -14.22 35.07 0.91
C VAL A 93 -13.49 33.78 0.56
N GLN A 94 -13.98 32.67 1.08
CA GLN A 94 -13.38 31.34 0.86
C GLN A 94 -14.20 30.52 -0.15
N SER A 95 -15.54 30.60 -0.07
CA SER A 95 -16.40 29.72 -0.86
C SER A 95 -17.74 30.36 -1.22
N VAL A 96 -18.34 29.87 -2.31
CA VAL A 96 -19.65 30.28 -2.80
C VAL A 96 -20.49 29.07 -3.21
N ALA A 97 -21.76 29.07 -2.83
CA ALA A 97 -22.74 28.07 -3.25
C ALA A 97 -24.06 28.71 -3.67
N ILE A 98 -24.82 28.02 -4.53
CA ILE A 98 -26.08 28.54 -5.06
C ILE A 98 -27.15 27.46 -5.06
N LYS A 99 -28.33 27.80 -4.53
CA LYS A 99 -29.52 26.96 -4.60
C LYS A 99 -30.79 27.81 -4.48
N ASN A 100 -31.82 27.48 -5.27
CA ASN A 100 -33.14 28.10 -5.17
C ASN A 100 -33.10 29.64 -5.20
N GLY A 101 -32.24 30.21 -6.05
CA GLY A 101 -32.07 31.66 -6.22
C GLY A 101 -31.37 32.38 -5.06
N LYS A 102 -30.75 31.66 -4.13
CA LYS A 102 -29.90 32.21 -3.06
C LYS A 102 -28.44 31.92 -3.37
N VAL A 103 -27.59 32.92 -3.19
CA VAL A 103 -26.13 32.83 -3.23
C VAL A 103 -25.64 32.90 -1.79
N ALA A 104 -24.99 31.85 -1.29
CA ALA A 104 -24.35 31.81 0.02
C ALA A 104 -22.84 31.95 -0.16
N CYS A 105 -22.22 32.86 0.59
CA CYS A 105 -20.76 33.05 0.59
C CYS A 105 -20.23 32.85 2.01
N ALA A 106 -19.22 31.99 2.16
CA ALA A 106 -18.45 31.86 3.38
C ALA A 106 -17.33 32.92 3.41
N VAL A 107 -17.27 33.68 4.50
CA VAL A 107 -16.33 34.80 4.65
C VAL A 107 -15.68 34.75 6.02
N SER A 108 -14.35 34.70 6.03
CA SER A 108 -13.53 34.76 7.24
C SER A 108 -13.66 36.10 7.95
N ALA A 109 -13.42 36.14 9.26
CA ALA A 109 -13.30 37.41 9.96
C ALA A 109 -12.01 38.15 9.55
N ALA A 110 -11.93 39.46 9.79
CA ALA A 110 -10.72 40.24 9.51
C ALA A 110 -9.49 39.72 10.28
N VAL A 111 -9.73 39.11 11.45
CA VAL A 111 -8.75 38.26 12.14
C VAL A 111 -9.22 36.83 11.91
N LYS A 112 -8.48 36.02 11.13
CA LYS A 112 -8.95 34.69 10.68
C LYS A 112 -9.35 33.73 11.82
N THR A 113 -8.76 33.92 13.00
CA THR A 113 -9.06 33.13 14.20
C THR A 113 -10.35 33.53 14.94
N ASP A 114 -10.95 34.67 14.58
CA ASP A 114 -12.26 35.06 15.08
C ASP A 114 -13.39 34.36 14.27
N PRO A 115 -14.58 34.16 14.87
CA PRO A 115 -15.75 33.65 14.16
C PRO A 115 -16.07 34.43 12.87
N GLY A 116 -16.15 33.71 11.75
CA GLY A 116 -16.52 34.24 10.44
C GLY A 116 -18.03 34.35 10.24
N VAL A 117 -18.45 34.57 8.99
CA VAL A 117 -19.86 34.69 8.63
C VAL A 117 -20.20 33.91 7.36
N VAL A 118 -21.45 33.45 7.29
CA VAL A 118 -22.08 33.13 6.01
C VAL A 118 -23.03 34.27 5.66
N VAL A 119 -22.84 34.85 4.47
CA VAL A 119 -23.66 35.93 3.93
C VAL A 119 -24.47 35.44 2.74
N PHE A 120 -25.75 35.82 2.71
CA PHE A 120 -26.71 35.40 1.70
C PHE A 120 -27.13 36.59 0.83
N PHE A 121 -27.15 36.37 -0.49
CA PHE A 121 -27.66 37.29 -1.49
C PHE A 121 -28.70 36.61 -2.38
N ASP A 122 -29.52 37.39 -3.07
CA ASP A 122 -30.30 36.90 -4.21
C ASP A 122 -29.46 36.94 -5.50
N LEU A 123 -30.03 36.41 -6.59
CA LEU A 123 -29.39 36.38 -7.91
C LEU A 123 -29.19 37.79 -8.52
N ASP A 124 -29.87 38.81 -8.01
CA ASP A 124 -29.71 40.21 -8.42
C ASP A 124 -28.69 40.95 -7.53
N LEU A 125 -27.99 40.20 -6.66
CA LEU A 125 -26.93 40.66 -5.76
C LEU A 125 -27.46 41.54 -4.61
N ASN A 126 -28.76 41.44 -4.30
CA ASN A 126 -29.32 42.10 -3.12
C ASN A 126 -29.05 41.25 -1.89
N PHE A 127 -28.60 41.92 -0.82
CA PHE A 127 -28.38 41.29 0.48
C PHE A 127 -29.68 40.70 1.05
N ILE A 128 -29.61 39.46 1.53
CA ILE A 128 -30.71 38.75 2.22
C ILE A 128 -30.44 38.72 3.73
N ALA A 129 -29.30 38.16 4.14
CA ALA A 129 -28.96 37.95 5.55
C ALA A 129 -27.45 37.71 5.73
N SER A 130 -26.97 37.86 6.96
CA SER A 130 -25.63 37.44 7.38
C SER A 130 -25.73 36.84 8.78
N VAL A 131 -25.09 35.70 8.98
CA VAL A 131 -25.08 34.97 10.26
C VAL A 131 -23.65 34.58 10.61
N THR A 132 -23.31 34.63 11.89
CA THR A 132 -22.01 34.23 12.41
C THR A 132 -21.90 32.72 12.50
N VAL A 133 -20.76 32.18 12.08
CA VAL A 133 -20.39 30.75 12.09
C VAL A 133 -19.06 30.56 12.80
N GLY A 134 -18.37 29.42 12.62
CA GLY A 134 -17.07 29.15 13.24
C GLY A 134 -15.94 30.03 12.69
N ALA A 135 -14.73 29.87 13.23
CA ALA A 135 -13.54 30.56 12.73
C ALA A 135 -13.13 29.99 11.36
N LEU A 136 -12.69 30.86 10.46
CA LEU A 136 -12.31 30.54 9.07
C LEU A 136 -13.28 29.55 8.37
N PRO A 137 -14.54 29.98 8.07
CA PRO A 137 -15.45 29.17 7.27
C PRO A 137 -14.89 29.01 5.87
N ASP A 138 -14.34 27.84 5.58
CA ASP A 138 -13.57 27.60 4.37
C ASP A 138 -14.48 27.18 3.20
N MET A 139 -15.40 26.25 3.46
CA MET A 139 -16.34 25.79 2.44
C MET A 139 -17.80 26.03 2.84
N VAL A 140 -18.66 26.32 1.86
CA VAL A 140 -20.11 26.36 2.03
C VAL A 140 -20.83 25.58 0.94
N THR A 141 -21.89 24.85 1.31
CA THR A 141 -22.75 24.15 0.35
C THR A 141 -24.21 24.09 0.82
N PHE A 142 -25.13 23.83 -0.12
CA PHE A 142 -26.53 23.59 0.18
C PHE A 142 -26.84 22.09 0.21
N THR A 143 -27.76 21.70 1.09
CA THR A 143 -28.49 20.44 0.96
C THR A 143 -29.15 20.33 -0.42
N PRO A 144 -29.24 19.13 -1.02
CA PRO A 144 -29.91 18.95 -2.31
C PRO A 144 -31.36 19.45 -2.37
N ASP A 145 -32.10 19.37 -1.27
CA ASP A 145 -33.47 19.92 -1.16
C ASP A 145 -33.51 21.46 -0.97
N GLY A 146 -32.36 22.08 -0.67
CA GLY A 146 -32.19 23.52 -0.48
C GLY A 146 -32.77 24.07 0.82
N THR A 147 -32.98 23.21 1.83
CA THR A 147 -33.55 23.62 3.14
C THR A 147 -32.49 24.01 4.15
N LYS A 148 -31.25 23.55 3.99
CA LYS A 148 -30.10 23.89 4.85
C LYS A 148 -28.87 24.27 4.04
N THR A 149 -28.04 25.12 4.64
CA THR A 149 -26.67 25.42 4.23
C THR A 149 -25.72 24.84 5.28
N ILE A 150 -24.60 24.24 4.86
CA ILE A 150 -23.56 23.69 5.74
C ILE A 150 -22.26 24.40 5.41
N THR A 151 -21.47 24.71 6.44
CA THR A 151 -20.12 25.23 6.29
C THR A 151 -19.13 24.50 7.20
N ALA A 152 -18.01 24.09 6.61
CA ALA A 152 -16.83 23.62 7.32
C ALA A 152 -16.04 24.86 7.79
N ASN A 153 -15.78 24.94 9.08
CA ASN A 153 -15.07 26.05 9.70
C ASN A 153 -13.74 25.50 10.19
N GLU A 154 -12.70 25.77 9.42
CA GLU A 154 -11.38 25.15 9.52
C GLU A 154 -10.79 25.36 10.93
N GLY A 155 -10.89 26.57 11.46
CA GLY A 155 -10.31 26.86 12.77
C GLY A 155 -8.78 26.97 12.74
N GLU A 156 -8.20 27.30 11.59
CA GLU A 156 -6.75 27.47 11.41
C GLU A 156 -6.14 28.44 12.44
N PRO A 157 -4.96 28.12 13.01
CA PRO A 157 -4.30 28.98 13.98
C PRO A 157 -3.78 30.28 13.34
N SER A 158 -3.58 31.30 14.16
CA SER A 158 -2.89 32.53 13.75
C SER A 158 -1.50 32.24 13.17
N ASP A 159 -0.97 33.10 12.30
CA ASP A 159 0.36 32.93 11.66
C ASP A 159 1.54 32.74 12.64
N THR A 160 1.34 33.09 13.91
CA THR A 160 2.34 32.95 14.99
C THR A 160 2.06 31.77 15.93
N TYR A 161 0.99 31.01 15.69
CA TYR A 161 0.44 29.98 16.56
C TYR A 161 0.04 30.47 17.96
N ALA A 162 -0.15 31.78 18.15
CA ALA A 162 -0.46 32.36 19.46
C ALA A 162 -1.95 32.21 19.85
N VAL A 163 -2.83 32.18 18.85
CA VAL A 163 -4.26 31.87 18.97
C VAL A 163 -4.55 30.72 18.02
N ASP A 164 -5.23 29.70 18.55
CA ASP A 164 -5.55 28.45 17.88
C ASP A 164 -7.01 28.11 18.21
N PRO A 165 -7.98 28.54 17.38
CA PRO A 165 -9.40 28.33 17.64
C PRO A 165 -9.79 26.87 17.42
N GLU A 166 -11.01 26.50 17.81
CA GLU A 166 -11.53 25.16 17.53
C GLU A 166 -12.16 25.11 16.13
N GLY A 167 -11.79 24.10 15.34
CA GLY A 167 -12.50 23.70 14.13
C GLY A 167 -13.92 23.25 14.44
N SER A 168 -14.85 23.51 13.53
CA SER A 168 -16.28 23.23 13.74
C SER A 168 -17.08 23.11 12.45
N ILE A 169 -18.31 22.61 12.53
CA ILE A 169 -19.24 22.49 11.40
C ILE A 169 -20.51 23.28 11.73
N SER A 170 -20.89 24.24 10.88
CA SER A 170 -22.09 25.05 11.10
C SER A 170 -23.18 24.69 10.11
N ILE A 171 -24.38 24.43 10.62
CA ILE A 171 -25.59 24.08 9.88
C ILE A 171 -26.58 25.22 10.03
N ILE A 172 -27.05 25.78 8.91
CA ILE A 172 -27.94 26.93 8.87
C ILE A 172 -29.26 26.50 8.22
N ASP A 173 -30.37 26.62 8.93
CA ASP A 173 -31.69 26.41 8.34
C ASP A 173 -32.09 27.62 7.47
N VAL A 174 -32.33 27.36 6.18
CA VAL A 174 -32.67 28.39 5.18
C VAL A 174 -34.05 28.16 4.55
N SER A 175 -34.86 27.29 5.16
CA SER A 175 -36.25 27.02 4.75
C SER A 175 -37.20 28.17 5.09
N GLY A 176 -36.84 28.97 6.09
CA GLY A 176 -37.60 30.13 6.56
C GLY A 176 -37.61 31.31 5.58
N LYS A 177 -38.54 32.24 5.79
CA LYS A 177 -38.62 33.49 5.00
C LYS A 177 -37.54 34.51 5.36
N SER A 178 -36.93 34.38 6.54
CA SER A 178 -35.86 35.23 7.05
C SER A 178 -34.84 34.35 7.74
N ILE A 179 -33.57 34.48 7.37
CA ILE A 179 -32.44 33.76 7.97
C ILE A 179 -31.89 34.63 9.10
N THR A 180 -31.71 34.05 10.28
CA THR A 180 -31.26 34.73 11.50
C THR A 180 -30.24 33.88 12.26
N GLN A 181 -29.60 34.46 13.27
CA GLN A 181 -28.64 33.71 14.10
C GLN A 181 -29.29 32.52 14.83
N ALA A 182 -30.60 32.55 15.08
CA ALA A 182 -31.31 31.44 15.73
C ALA A 182 -31.41 30.18 14.84
N ASP A 183 -31.16 30.33 13.54
CA ASP A 183 -31.20 29.25 12.56
C ASP A 183 -29.85 28.53 12.42
N VAL A 184 -28.80 28.99 13.12
CA VAL A 184 -27.45 28.43 13.08
C VAL A 184 -27.25 27.43 14.22
N THR A 185 -26.80 26.22 13.88
CA THR A 185 -26.29 25.21 14.81
C THR A 185 -24.82 24.94 14.50
N THR A 186 -23.92 25.21 15.44
CA THR A 186 -22.48 24.94 15.28
C THR A 186 -22.07 23.73 16.12
N LEU A 187 -21.44 22.75 15.47
CA LEU A 187 -20.98 21.48 16.04
C LEU A 187 -19.47 21.54 16.22
N GLY A 188 -18.98 21.33 17.44
CA GLY A 188 -17.55 21.19 17.75
C GLY A 188 -17.16 19.74 18.00
N PHE A 189 -15.86 19.46 17.97
CA PHE A 189 -15.32 18.11 18.19
C PHE A 189 -15.03 17.78 19.66
N ASN A 190 -14.99 18.80 20.52
CA ASN A 190 -14.76 18.61 21.95
C ASN A 190 -15.99 18.04 22.66
N GLY A 191 -15.79 17.04 23.53
CA GLY A 191 -16.85 16.48 24.37
C GLY A 191 -17.82 15.52 23.67
N LEU A 192 -17.49 15.06 22.46
CA LEU A 192 -18.24 14.01 21.77
C LEU A 192 -18.24 12.69 22.56
N ALA A 193 -19.26 11.86 22.33
CA ALA A 193 -19.36 10.56 22.99
C ALA A 193 -18.18 9.64 22.63
N ALA A 194 -17.78 8.76 23.55
CA ALA A 194 -16.70 7.81 23.31
C ALA A 194 -17.00 6.93 22.08
N GLY A 195 -16.02 6.81 21.18
CA GLY A 195 -16.15 6.06 19.93
C GLY A 195 -16.69 6.86 18.74
N VAL A 196 -17.07 8.13 18.92
CA VAL A 196 -17.37 9.02 17.78
C VAL A 196 -16.10 9.39 17.03
N ILE A 197 -15.04 9.81 17.74
CA ILE A 197 -13.72 10.00 17.14
C ILE A 197 -12.95 8.69 17.28
N ASP A 198 -12.38 8.20 16.18
CA ASP A 198 -11.53 7.01 16.21
C ASP A 198 -10.31 7.25 17.14
N PRO A 199 -10.00 6.32 18.07
CA PRO A 199 -8.86 6.47 18.98
C PRO A 199 -7.48 6.62 18.30
N SER A 200 -7.34 6.27 17.02
CA SER A 200 -6.08 6.50 16.29
C SER A 200 -5.86 7.97 15.90
N ILE A 201 -6.90 8.80 15.97
CA ILE A 201 -6.81 10.25 15.72
C ILE A 201 -6.40 10.92 17.02
N VAL A 202 -5.14 11.37 17.08
CA VAL A 202 -4.52 11.93 18.29
C VAL A 202 -4.06 13.36 18.00
N PRO A 203 -4.35 14.34 18.88
CA PRO A 203 -3.93 15.72 18.67
C PRO A 203 -2.40 15.86 18.55
N PHE A 204 -1.93 16.62 17.56
CA PHE A 204 -0.52 16.90 17.31
C PHE A 204 -0.27 18.38 17.04
N GLY A 205 0.27 19.10 18.03
CA GLY A 205 0.60 20.51 17.83
C GLY A 205 1.27 21.16 19.05
N PRO A 206 1.61 22.46 18.94
CA PRO A 206 2.20 23.22 20.04
C PRO A 206 1.31 23.25 21.29
N GLY A 207 1.90 23.06 22.46
CA GLY A 207 1.20 23.30 23.74
C GLY A 207 0.17 22.25 24.15
N ASN A 208 0.14 21.08 23.51
CA ASN A 208 -0.85 20.01 23.68
C ASN A 208 -2.28 20.49 23.35
N PRO A 209 -2.59 20.69 22.05
CA PRO A 209 -3.89 21.18 21.62
C PRO A 209 -5.02 20.22 22.05
N THR A 210 -6.22 20.77 22.22
CA THR A 210 -7.43 19.94 22.31
C THR A 210 -7.73 19.31 20.95
N ILE A 211 -8.52 18.23 20.92
CA ILE A 211 -8.92 17.62 19.65
C ILE A 211 -9.70 18.62 18.76
N GLY A 212 -10.49 19.51 19.36
CA GLY A 212 -11.19 20.56 18.60
C GLY A 212 -10.27 21.59 17.96
N GLN A 213 -9.10 21.87 18.53
CA GLN A 213 -8.09 22.76 17.92
C GLN A 213 -7.28 22.07 16.83
N ASP A 214 -7.19 20.74 16.88
CA ASP A 214 -6.32 19.99 15.99
C ASP A 214 -7.04 19.45 14.74
N LEU A 215 -8.36 19.32 14.79
CA LEU A 215 -9.19 18.90 13.66
C LEU A 215 -9.67 20.13 12.90
N GLU A 216 -9.14 20.30 11.68
CA GLU A 216 -9.43 21.41 10.76
C GLU A 216 -10.38 20.91 9.63
N PRO A 217 -11.70 21.20 9.69
CA PRO A 217 -12.64 20.78 8.66
C PRO A 217 -12.61 21.71 7.44
N GLU A 218 -12.56 21.14 6.24
CA GLU A 218 -12.36 21.92 5.02
C GLU A 218 -13.51 21.80 4.02
N TYR A 219 -13.86 20.58 3.58
CA TYR A 219 -14.77 20.39 2.45
C TYR A 219 -16.01 19.59 2.84
N VAL A 220 -17.19 19.98 2.34
CA VAL A 220 -18.48 19.33 2.66
C VAL A 220 -19.18 18.76 1.43
N VAL A 221 -19.60 17.50 1.49
CA VAL A 221 -20.56 16.93 0.53
C VAL A 221 -21.80 16.40 1.22
N VAL A 222 -22.95 16.54 0.57
CA VAL A 222 -24.24 16.17 1.15
C VAL A 222 -24.93 15.09 0.32
N SER A 223 -25.35 14.03 0.99
CA SER A 223 -26.12 12.92 0.40
C SER A 223 -27.38 13.40 -0.32
N ALA A 224 -27.76 12.69 -1.39
CA ALA A 224 -28.86 13.07 -2.28
C ALA A 224 -30.22 13.20 -1.56
N ASP A 225 -30.42 12.49 -0.45
CA ASP A 225 -31.64 12.57 0.38
C ASP A 225 -31.61 13.71 1.41
N SER A 226 -30.53 14.51 1.44
CA SER A 226 -30.31 15.63 2.35
C SER A 226 -30.21 15.26 3.84
N THR A 227 -29.94 14.00 4.17
CA THR A 227 -29.92 13.53 5.57
C THR A 227 -28.53 13.41 6.17
N THR A 228 -27.50 13.21 5.34
CA THR A 228 -26.12 12.99 5.78
C THR A 228 -25.17 13.95 5.08
N ALA A 229 -24.25 14.57 5.83
CA ALA A 229 -23.10 15.28 5.29
C ALA A 229 -21.79 14.56 5.65
N TYR A 230 -20.84 14.56 4.71
CA TYR A 230 -19.48 14.12 4.92
C TYR A 230 -18.56 15.33 4.84
N VAL A 231 -17.68 15.48 5.83
CA VAL A 231 -16.77 16.63 5.95
C VAL A 231 -15.33 16.13 6.03
N SER A 232 -14.44 16.63 5.17
CA SER A 232 -13.01 16.30 5.23
C SER A 232 -12.37 16.97 6.45
N ILE A 233 -11.46 16.24 7.09
CA ILE A 233 -10.51 16.74 8.09
C ILE A 233 -9.12 16.42 7.55
N GLN A 234 -8.57 17.34 6.76
CA GLN A 234 -7.55 17.00 5.76
C GLN A 234 -6.22 16.63 6.40
N GLU A 235 -5.75 17.40 7.38
CA GLU A 235 -4.48 17.27 8.12
C GLU A 235 -4.43 15.97 8.92
N HIS A 236 -5.60 15.43 9.26
CA HIS A 236 -5.75 14.15 9.96
C HIS A 236 -6.13 12.98 9.07
N SER A 237 -6.24 13.21 7.76
CA SER A 237 -6.64 12.16 6.81
C SER A 237 -7.91 11.47 7.25
N ALA A 238 -8.95 12.23 7.60
CA ALA A 238 -10.17 11.70 8.18
C ALA A 238 -11.43 12.32 7.57
N ILE A 239 -12.56 11.64 7.74
CA ILE A 239 -13.89 12.12 7.35
C ILE A 239 -14.80 12.15 8.57
N ALA A 240 -15.35 13.32 8.87
CA ALA A 240 -16.46 13.46 9.80
C ALA A 240 -17.79 13.20 9.08
N THR A 241 -18.62 12.30 9.63
CA THR A 241 -19.99 12.06 9.16
C THR A 241 -20.96 12.79 10.09
N VAL A 242 -21.89 13.55 9.51
CA VAL A 242 -22.87 14.37 10.22
C VAL A 242 -24.27 13.96 9.82
N ASP A 243 -25.10 13.66 10.82
CA ASP A 243 -26.54 13.48 10.65
C ASP A 243 -27.22 14.86 10.65
N LEU A 244 -27.80 15.25 9.51
CA LEU A 244 -28.48 16.52 9.29
C LEU A 244 -29.95 16.54 9.77
N VAL A 245 -30.48 15.39 10.18
CA VAL A 245 -31.80 15.28 10.81
C VAL A 245 -31.69 15.60 12.30
N THR A 246 -30.65 15.08 12.96
CA THR A 246 -30.39 15.34 14.38
C THR A 246 -29.40 16.48 14.64
N ASN A 247 -28.73 16.97 13.59
CA ASN A 247 -27.62 17.93 13.65
C ASN A 247 -26.52 17.47 14.62
N ALA A 248 -25.95 16.29 14.37
CA ALA A 248 -24.91 15.71 15.23
C ALA A 248 -23.79 15.06 14.41
N ILE A 249 -22.55 15.19 14.90
CA ILE A 249 -21.41 14.43 14.41
C ILE A 249 -21.58 12.98 14.91
N VAL A 250 -21.66 12.03 13.99
CA VAL A 250 -21.89 10.61 14.32
C VAL A 250 -20.60 9.80 14.34
N SER A 251 -19.62 10.18 13.53
CA SER A 251 -18.29 9.54 13.49
C SER A 251 -17.24 10.47 12.89
N VAL A 252 -15.98 10.30 13.29
CA VAL A 252 -14.79 10.84 12.63
C VAL A 252 -13.87 9.66 12.36
N THR A 253 -13.78 9.26 11.09
CA THR A 253 -13.17 8.00 10.66
C THR A 253 -11.86 8.28 9.92
N PRO A 254 -10.73 7.67 10.30
CA PRO A 254 -9.46 7.83 9.60
C PRO A 254 -9.49 7.07 8.26
N LEU A 255 -8.87 7.66 7.24
CA LEU A 255 -8.75 7.10 5.90
C LEU A 255 -7.57 6.12 5.76
N GLY A 256 -6.69 6.07 6.77
CA GLY A 256 -5.49 5.25 6.75
C GLY A 256 -4.43 5.77 5.77
N THR A 257 -3.59 4.86 5.26
CA THR A 257 -2.48 5.20 4.36
C THR A 257 -2.45 4.35 3.09
N LYS A 258 -1.91 4.94 2.03
CA LYS A 258 -1.57 4.30 0.77
C LYS A 258 -0.15 3.74 0.83
N LYS A 259 -0.04 2.41 0.82
CA LYS A 259 1.27 1.74 0.73
C LYS A 259 1.81 1.85 -0.69
N HIS A 260 2.82 2.69 -0.89
CA HIS A 260 3.48 2.83 -2.20
C HIS A 260 4.37 1.64 -2.56
N TYR A 261 4.45 0.65 -1.68
CA TYR A 261 5.16 -0.60 -1.86
C TYR A 261 4.23 -1.83 -1.90
N ALA A 262 2.95 -1.61 -2.21
CA ALA A 262 1.97 -2.66 -2.43
C ALA A 262 1.51 -2.70 -3.90
N GLY A 263 0.68 -3.67 -4.25
CA GLY A 263 0.12 -3.82 -5.60
C GLY A 263 0.55 -5.13 -6.23
N THR A 264 0.89 -5.10 -7.53
CA THR A 264 1.26 -6.31 -8.27
C THR A 264 2.70 -6.69 -7.96
N PRO A 265 2.95 -7.90 -7.39
CA PRO A 265 4.31 -8.36 -7.15
C PRO A 265 5.01 -8.74 -8.46
N ALA A 266 6.28 -8.37 -8.59
CA ALA A 266 7.15 -8.69 -9.70
C ALA A 266 8.39 -9.45 -9.21
N LEU A 267 8.73 -10.56 -9.87
CA LEU A 267 9.86 -11.42 -9.51
C LEU A 267 11.05 -11.19 -10.45
N THR A 268 12.23 -10.99 -9.88
CA THR A 268 13.53 -11.09 -10.58
C THR A 268 14.36 -12.17 -9.92
N THR A 269 14.87 -13.14 -10.69
CA THR A 269 15.71 -14.23 -10.16
C THR A 269 17.17 -14.10 -10.56
N ALA A 270 18.08 -14.47 -9.67
CA ALA A 270 19.52 -14.56 -9.92
C ALA A 270 20.08 -15.90 -9.41
N VAL A 271 20.74 -16.65 -10.29
CA VAL A 271 21.30 -17.97 -9.96
C VAL A 271 22.72 -17.82 -9.44
N LEU A 272 22.98 -18.33 -8.24
CA LEU A 272 24.32 -18.36 -7.65
C LEU A 272 25.13 -19.52 -8.27
N GLY A 273 25.92 -19.19 -9.29
CA GLY A 273 26.79 -20.15 -10.00
C GLY A 273 28.22 -20.23 -9.44
N GLY A 274 29.02 -21.14 -9.98
CA GLY A 274 30.45 -21.24 -9.68
C GLY A 274 30.75 -21.72 -8.24
N LEU A 275 29.87 -22.55 -7.69
CA LEU A 275 29.93 -23.01 -6.30
C LEU A 275 31.15 -23.92 -6.08
N PRO A 276 31.93 -23.70 -5.00
CA PRO A 276 33.11 -24.51 -4.69
C PRO A 276 32.73 -25.89 -4.18
N SER A 277 33.64 -26.87 -4.32
CA SER A 277 33.52 -28.15 -3.61
C SER A 277 33.64 -27.92 -2.11
N ILE A 278 32.75 -28.54 -1.34
CA ILE A 278 32.74 -28.53 0.14
C ILE A 278 33.34 -29.80 0.74
N GLY A 279 33.60 -30.81 -0.10
CA GLY A 279 34.21 -32.08 0.29
C GLY A 279 34.06 -33.13 -0.80
N THR A 280 34.84 -34.21 -0.66
CA THR A 280 34.79 -35.37 -1.56
C THR A 280 34.33 -36.57 -0.75
N THR A 281 33.33 -37.29 -1.25
CA THR A 281 32.81 -38.53 -0.62
C THR A 281 33.89 -39.61 -0.57
N ALA A 282 33.69 -40.63 0.27
CA ALA A 282 34.57 -41.79 0.33
C ALA A 282 34.70 -42.54 -1.02
N ALA A 283 33.70 -42.41 -1.89
CA ALA A 283 33.69 -42.96 -3.25
C ALA A 283 34.33 -42.03 -4.31
N GLY A 284 34.88 -40.87 -3.92
CA GLY A 284 35.60 -39.97 -4.82
C GLY A 284 34.74 -38.96 -5.58
N GLN A 285 33.49 -38.72 -5.15
CA GLN A 285 32.60 -37.73 -5.75
C GLN A 285 32.65 -36.40 -4.98
N ASP A 286 32.95 -35.31 -5.67
CA ASP A 286 32.89 -33.96 -5.09
C ASP A 286 31.44 -33.52 -4.90
N ILE A 287 31.15 -32.91 -3.76
CA ILE A 287 29.88 -32.24 -3.48
C ILE A 287 30.13 -30.74 -3.46
N LEU A 288 29.31 -30.00 -4.20
CA LEU A 288 29.39 -28.54 -4.27
C LEU A 288 28.62 -27.90 -3.12
N LEU A 289 28.97 -26.66 -2.78
CA LEU A 289 28.20 -25.83 -1.86
C LEU A 289 26.74 -25.77 -2.32
N GLY A 290 25.82 -25.90 -1.36
CA GLY A 290 24.37 -25.96 -1.53
C GLY A 290 23.75 -26.00 -0.14
N GLY A 291 22.53 -26.54 -0.01
CA GLY A 291 21.91 -26.70 1.30
C GLY A 291 21.54 -25.37 1.96
N LEU A 292 21.34 -24.30 1.17
CA LEU A 292 21.21 -22.95 1.72
C LEU A 292 19.80 -22.75 2.25
N SER A 293 19.69 -22.57 3.56
CA SER A 293 18.44 -22.33 4.27
C SER A 293 18.29 -20.82 4.58
N GLY A 294 18.44 -20.41 5.84
CA GLY A 294 18.19 -19.05 6.32
C GLY A 294 18.92 -17.95 5.54
N LEU A 295 18.27 -16.79 5.40
CA LEU A 295 18.78 -15.65 4.63
C LEU A 295 18.82 -14.35 5.45
N TRP A 296 19.93 -13.62 5.34
CA TRP A 296 20.11 -12.35 6.04
C TRP A 296 20.78 -11.29 5.18
N ILE A 297 20.32 -10.04 5.27
CA ILE A 297 21.00 -8.88 4.69
C ILE A 297 22.01 -8.34 5.69
N ASP A 298 23.29 -8.56 5.41
CA ASP A 298 24.38 -8.05 6.23
C ASP A 298 24.61 -6.56 6.02
N SER A 299 24.59 -6.10 4.77
CA SER A 299 24.77 -4.68 4.45
C SER A 299 24.22 -4.30 3.09
N VAL A 300 23.89 -3.02 2.94
CA VAL A 300 23.55 -2.37 1.67
C VAL A 300 24.53 -1.24 1.43
N ASN A 301 25.20 -1.23 0.29
CA ASN A 301 26.10 -0.14 -0.07
C ASN A 301 25.29 1.16 -0.28
N ALA A 302 25.58 2.20 0.52
CA ALA A 302 24.83 3.46 0.50
C ALA A 302 24.79 4.15 -0.88
N THR A 303 25.84 3.98 -1.69
CA THR A 303 25.95 4.60 -3.02
C THR A 303 25.31 3.73 -4.08
N THR A 304 25.76 2.47 -4.20
CA THR A 304 25.40 1.60 -5.33
C THR A 304 24.12 0.80 -5.12
N GLY A 305 23.72 0.54 -3.86
CA GLY A 305 22.61 -0.36 -3.55
C GLY A 305 22.94 -1.84 -3.64
N VAL A 306 24.21 -2.19 -3.89
CA VAL A 306 24.67 -3.58 -3.84
C VAL A 306 24.48 -4.12 -2.43
N ILE A 307 23.84 -5.28 -2.35
CA ILE A 307 23.45 -5.95 -1.11
C ILE A 307 24.44 -7.08 -0.84
N THR A 308 24.92 -7.19 0.39
CA THR A 308 25.66 -8.37 0.87
C THR A 308 24.72 -9.24 1.68
N PHE A 309 24.56 -10.49 1.25
CA PHE A 309 23.76 -11.50 1.92
C PHE A 309 24.63 -12.51 2.63
N TRP A 310 24.10 -13.02 3.73
CA TRP A 310 24.55 -14.22 4.42
C TRP A 310 23.46 -15.29 4.29
N ALA A 311 23.85 -16.52 3.96
CA ALA A 311 22.96 -17.67 4.00
C ALA A 311 23.69 -18.88 4.59
N ASN A 312 23.09 -19.58 5.55
CA ASN A 312 23.70 -20.76 6.15
C ASN A 312 23.34 -22.04 5.43
N THR A 313 24.23 -23.01 5.56
CA THR A 313 23.95 -24.40 5.20
C THR A 313 23.16 -25.08 6.31
N ASP A 314 22.27 -26.00 5.94
CA ASP A 314 21.64 -27.01 6.79
C ASP A 314 22.67 -28.03 7.37
N ARG A 315 22.20 -29.23 7.79
CA ARG A 315 23.00 -30.37 8.26
C ARG A 315 24.05 -30.92 7.28
N GLY A 316 24.05 -30.49 6.03
CA GLY A 316 24.94 -31.01 5.00
C GLY A 316 24.36 -32.18 4.19
N PRO A 317 25.10 -32.65 3.18
CA PRO A 317 24.59 -33.58 2.19
C PRO A 317 24.27 -34.96 2.78
N ASN A 318 22.98 -35.27 2.85
CA ASN A 318 22.41 -36.52 3.33
C ASN A 318 21.46 -37.15 2.29
N LEU A 319 21.07 -38.41 2.51
CA LEU A 319 20.07 -39.12 1.69
C LEU A 319 18.84 -39.50 2.52
N GLU A 320 17.83 -40.08 1.86
CA GLU A 320 16.63 -40.60 2.51
C GLU A 320 16.97 -41.70 3.53
N PRO A 321 16.22 -41.81 4.65
CA PRO A 321 16.47 -42.83 5.65
C PRO A 321 16.25 -44.21 5.07
N VAL A 322 17.09 -45.15 5.48
CA VAL A 322 16.98 -46.56 5.12
C VAL A 322 17.23 -47.41 6.34
N ASN A 323 16.72 -48.63 6.33
CA ASN A 323 17.05 -49.62 7.34
C ASN A 323 18.31 -50.39 6.89
N VAL A 324 19.45 -50.16 7.55
CA VAL A 324 20.72 -50.81 7.20
C VAL A 324 21.06 -52.02 8.06
N ASP A 325 20.44 -52.18 9.22
CA ASP A 325 20.81 -53.22 10.21
C ASP A 325 19.69 -54.24 10.52
N GLY A 326 18.52 -54.05 9.93
CA GLY A 326 17.36 -54.94 10.04
C GLY A 326 16.47 -54.69 11.26
N ASP A 327 16.65 -53.61 12.01
CA ASP A 327 15.81 -53.27 13.15
C ASP A 327 14.51 -52.52 12.73
N ALA A 328 13.84 -51.77 13.61
CA ALA A 328 12.64 -51.00 13.25
C ALA A 328 12.92 -49.51 13.00
N ALA A 329 14.13 -49.04 13.32
CA ALA A 329 14.60 -47.70 13.05
C ALA A 329 14.99 -47.55 11.58
N LEU A 330 15.09 -46.29 11.16
CA LEU A 330 15.69 -45.94 9.88
C LEU A 330 16.91 -45.08 10.18
N GLU A 331 18.00 -45.39 9.51
CA GLU A 331 19.26 -44.69 9.63
C GLU A 331 19.42 -43.68 8.49
N ARG A 332 19.97 -42.53 8.82
CA ARG A 332 20.18 -41.38 7.92
C ARG A 332 21.59 -41.45 7.31
N PRO A 333 21.73 -41.65 5.99
CA PRO A 333 23.04 -41.68 5.35
C PRO A 333 23.61 -40.27 5.12
N PHE A 334 24.84 -40.03 5.58
CA PHE A 334 25.58 -38.79 5.34
C PHE A 334 26.68 -39.00 4.30
N ALA A 335 26.63 -38.23 3.22
CA ALA A 335 27.62 -38.31 2.15
C ALA A 335 28.96 -37.69 2.56
N LEU A 336 28.92 -36.68 3.44
CA LEU A 336 30.09 -36.07 4.07
C LEU A 336 29.90 -36.03 5.60
N PRO A 337 30.20 -37.11 6.33
CA PRO A 337 30.07 -37.14 7.79
C PRO A 337 30.87 -36.05 8.54
N ALA A 338 31.98 -35.59 7.95
CA ALA A 338 32.82 -34.53 8.48
C ALA A 338 32.43 -33.13 7.93
N PHE A 339 31.24 -32.99 7.33
CA PHE A 339 30.75 -31.72 6.85
C PHE A 339 30.71 -30.70 7.99
N GLN A 340 31.36 -29.57 7.76
CA GLN A 340 31.32 -28.43 8.66
C GLN A 340 30.28 -27.42 8.16
N PRO A 341 29.19 -27.18 8.93
CA PRO A 341 28.21 -26.15 8.64
C PRO A 341 28.87 -24.77 8.52
N ARG A 342 28.28 -23.91 7.69
CA ARG A 342 28.89 -22.63 7.33
C ARG A 342 27.88 -21.60 6.88
N ILE A 343 28.27 -20.33 6.97
CA ILE A 343 27.55 -19.21 6.36
C ILE A 343 28.24 -18.87 5.05
N ALA A 344 27.54 -19.00 3.92
CA ALA A 344 27.95 -18.46 2.64
C ALA A 344 27.65 -16.96 2.59
N THR A 345 28.62 -16.16 2.13
CA THR A 345 28.42 -14.72 1.89
C THR A 345 28.43 -14.46 0.40
N PHE A 346 27.49 -13.66 -0.09
CA PHE A 346 27.41 -13.31 -1.51
C PHE A 346 26.88 -11.89 -1.70
N THR A 347 27.26 -11.26 -2.81
CA THR A 347 26.74 -9.94 -3.19
C THR A 347 25.69 -10.07 -4.27
N TYR A 348 24.68 -9.21 -4.23
CA TYR A 348 23.69 -9.02 -5.28
C TYR A 348 23.62 -7.55 -5.68
N ASP A 349 23.67 -7.28 -6.98
CA ASP A 349 23.48 -5.96 -7.56
C ASP A 349 22.09 -5.89 -8.22
N PRO A 350 21.11 -5.21 -7.61
CA PRO A 350 19.77 -5.07 -8.18
C PRO A 350 19.74 -4.34 -9.53
N ALA A 351 20.75 -3.50 -9.83
CA ALA A 351 20.79 -2.73 -11.08
C ALA A 351 21.23 -3.57 -12.28
N THR A 352 22.09 -4.58 -12.05
CA THR A 352 22.64 -5.43 -13.12
C THR A 352 22.15 -6.89 -13.05
N ASN A 353 21.42 -7.24 -11.99
CA ASN A 353 21.04 -8.60 -11.63
C ASN A 353 22.24 -9.54 -11.43
N ALA A 354 23.43 -8.99 -11.13
CA ALA A 354 24.64 -9.77 -10.90
C ALA A 354 24.67 -10.33 -9.47
N ILE A 355 24.97 -11.61 -9.34
CA ILE A 355 25.16 -12.29 -8.05
C ILE A 355 26.51 -13.00 -8.03
N ALA A 356 27.22 -12.94 -6.90
CA ALA A 356 28.53 -13.56 -6.76
C ALA A 356 28.82 -14.00 -5.32
N LEU A 357 29.29 -15.24 -5.15
CA LEU A 357 29.82 -15.73 -3.88
C LEU A 357 31.10 -14.96 -3.54
N THR A 358 31.16 -14.41 -2.33
CA THR A 358 32.28 -13.58 -1.87
C THR A 358 33.09 -14.23 -0.74
N GLY A 359 32.51 -15.19 -0.01
CA GLY A 359 33.17 -15.78 1.15
C GLY A 359 32.35 -16.86 1.85
N GLN A 360 32.96 -17.45 2.88
CA GLN A 360 32.36 -18.45 3.75
C GLN A 360 32.86 -18.25 5.19
N ILE A 361 31.99 -18.39 6.19
CA ILE A 361 32.32 -18.42 7.61
C ILE A 361 32.05 -19.84 8.12
N LEU A 362 33.10 -20.54 8.54
CA LEU A 362 33.00 -21.92 9.04
C LEU A 362 32.59 -21.95 10.51
N LEU A 363 31.55 -22.71 10.84
CA LEU A 363 31.00 -22.80 12.20
C LEU A 363 31.80 -23.77 13.06
N ARG A 364 32.08 -23.38 14.30
CA ARG A 364 32.96 -24.09 15.23
C ARG A 364 32.28 -24.28 16.58
N LYS A 365 32.62 -25.37 17.25
CA LYS A 365 32.24 -25.65 18.64
C LYS A 365 32.93 -24.66 19.60
N PRO A 366 32.52 -24.57 20.87
CA PRO A 366 33.08 -23.61 21.82
C PRO A 366 34.58 -23.84 22.12
N ASP A 367 35.07 -25.07 21.90
CA ASP A 367 36.49 -25.41 22.01
C ASP A 367 37.32 -25.06 20.75
N GLY A 368 36.68 -24.48 19.72
CA GLY A 368 37.29 -24.11 18.45
C GLY A 368 37.39 -25.24 17.42
N SER A 369 36.98 -26.47 17.76
CA SER A 369 36.92 -27.57 16.79
C SER A 369 35.78 -27.38 15.78
N PRO A 370 35.85 -27.99 14.58
CA PRO A 370 34.75 -27.94 13.62
C PRO A 370 33.44 -28.46 14.22
N MET A 371 32.36 -27.69 14.03
CA MET A 371 31.00 -28.20 14.22
C MET A 371 30.68 -29.18 13.08
N THR A 372 29.80 -30.15 13.33
CA THR A 372 29.29 -31.06 12.29
C THR A 372 27.78 -30.88 12.12
N GLY A 373 27.23 -31.34 11.00
CA GLY A 373 25.77 -31.42 10.81
C GLY A 373 25.17 -32.76 11.25
N LEU A 374 25.93 -33.58 11.99
CA LEU A 374 25.43 -34.87 12.46
C LEU A 374 24.33 -34.67 13.51
N PRO A 375 23.34 -35.58 13.60
CA PRO A 375 22.29 -35.52 14.61
C PRO A 375 22.84 -35.64 16.03
N ASN A 376 22.09 -35.11 17.00
CA ASN A 376 22.55 -35.03 18.38
C ASN A 376 22.23 -36.31 19.15
N ILE A 377 22.11 -36.23 20.47
CA ILE A 377 22.00 -37.39 21.35
C ILE A 377 20.64 -38.07 21.30
N GLN A 378 20.63 -39.39 21.47
CA GLN A 378 19.41 -40.18 21.60
C GLN A 378 18.87 -40.10 23.05
N GLY A 379 17.69 -39.52 23.23
CA GLY A 379 17.05 -39.40 24.55
C GLY A 379 16.08 -40.52 24.90
N ALA A 380 15.39 -41.09 23.90
CA ALA A 380 14.45 -42.18 24.06
C ALA A 380 14.55 -43.16 22.89
N ALA A 381 13.51 -44.00 22.72
CA ALA A 381 13.38 -44.82 21.52
C ALA A 381 12.99 -43.94 20.31
N PRO A 382 13.31 -44.35 19.06
CA PRO A 382 12.92 -43.62 17.85
C PRO A 382 11.42 -43.27 17.83
N GLY A 383 11.10 -42.06 17.35
CA GLY A 383 9.72 -41.55 17.32
C GLY A 383 9.18 -41.03 18.65
N PHE A 384 10.03 -40.79 19.65
CA PHE A 384 9.65 -40.14 20.90
C PHE A 384 10.50 -38.88 21.13
N ALA A 385 9.95 -37.95 21.93
CA ALA A 385 10.58 -36.72 22.35
C ALA A 385 12.03 -36.91 22.80
N TYR A 386 12.87 -35.89 22.55
CA TYR A 386 14.31 -35.88 22.85
C TYR A 386 15.18 -36.87 22.05
N THR A 387 14.63 -37.54 21.02
CA THR A 387 15.36 -38.50 20.16
C THR A 387 15.63 -37.89 18.79
N ASP A 388 16.84 -37.99 18.27
CA ASP A 388 17.19 -37.51 16.91
C ASP A 388 17.47 -38.70 15.97
N GLU A 389 17.75 -38.43 14.70
CA GLU A 389 18.03 -39.48 13.73
C GLU A 389 19.35 -40.23 14.02
N GLN A 390 19.46 -41.47 13.55
CA GLN A 390 20.67 -42.28 13.67
C GLN A 390 21.54 -42.14 12.42
N PRO A 391 22.75 -41.55 12.50
CA PRO A 391 23.56 -41.30 11.31
C PRO A 391 24.37 -42.53 10.90
N VAL A 392 24.45 -42.78 9.59
CA VAL A 392 25.32 -43.80 8.96
C VAL A 392 26.13 -43.19 7.81
N ASP A 393 27.24 -43.81 7.43
CA ASP A 393 27.97 -43.45 6.21
C ASP A 393 27.27 -44.03 4.96
N LEU A 394 27.80 -43.73 3.77
CA LEU A 394 27.25 -44.22 2.50
C LEU A 394 27.29 -45.75 2.33
N PHE A 395 28.00 -46.46 3.20
CA PHE A 395 28.11 -47.92 3.19
C PHE A 395 27.26 -48.57 4.31
N GLY A 396 26.47 -47.77 5.04
CA GLY A 396 25.62 -48.22 6.14
C GLY A 396 26.37 -48.46 7.45
N ASN A 397 27.60 -47.98 7.60
CA ASN A 397 28.29 -48.08 8.89
C ASN A 397 27.78 -47.00 9.85
N PRO A 398 27.44 -47.34 11.11
CA PRO A 398 27.01 -46.38 12.10
C PRO A 398 28.07 -45.30 12.38
N ILE A 399 27.61 -44.05 12.44
CA ILE A 399 28.40 -42.89 12.84
C ILE A 399 27.96 -42.49 14.26
N PRO A 400 28.88 -42.09 15.16
CA PRO A 400 28.48 -41.52 16.45
C PRO A 400 27.71 -40.21 16.27
N ASN A 401 26.64 -40.04 17.05
CA ASN A 401 25.98 -38.74 17.17
C ASN A 401 26.96 -37.65 17.68
N ASP A 402 26.70 -36.39 17.31
CA ASP A 402 27.45 -35.23 17.77
C ASP A 402 26.57 -34.41 18.74
N PRO A 403 26.86 -34.37 20.05
CA PRO A 403 26.04 -33.64 21.03
C PRO A 403 25.85 -32.16 20.70
N LEU A 404 26.79 -31.56 19.97
CA LEU A 404 26.77 -30.18 19.50
C LEU A 404 26.70 -30.07 17.97
N GLY A 405 26.31 -31.16 17.28
CA GLY A 405 25.89 -31.09 15.90
C GLY A 405 24.58 -30.32 15.77
N GLY A 406 24.22 -29.92 14.55
CA GLY A 406 23.00 -29.18 14.31
C GLY A 406 22.59 -29.18 12.84
N ASP A 407 21.29 -29.19 12.62
CA ASP A 407 20.68 -28.95 11.33
C ASP A 407 20.22 -27.51 11.28
N LEU A 408 21.12 -26.63 10.85
CA LEU A 408 20.96 -25.20 11.06
C LEU A 408 20.06 -24.58 10.02
N GLU A 409 19.00 -23.92 10.48
CA GLU A 409 17.96 -23.32 9.63
C GLU A 409 18.01 -21.79 9.72
N GLY A 410 16.89 -21.11 9.99
CA GLY A 410 16.79 -19.64 10.03
C GLY A 410 17.96 -18.93 10.75
N LEU A 411 18.30 -17.75 10.24
CA LEU A 411 19.48 -16.95 10.61
C LEU A 411 19.10 -15.50 10.90
N CYS A 412 19.55 -14.96 12.03
CA CYS A 412 19.43 -13.52 12.31
C CYS A 412 20.65 -12.96 13.07
N ARG A 413 20.74 -11.63 13.18
CA ARG A 413 21.77 -10.95 14.00
C ARG A 413 21.15 -9.97 14.97
N THR A 414 21.67 -9.96 16.19
CA THR A 414 21.34 -8.95 17.21
C THR A 414 22.27 -7.73 17.10
N SER A 415 21.88 -6.61 17.71
CA SER A 415 22.58 -5.33 17.68
C SER A 415 24.00 -5.41 18.26
N ASP A 416 24.25 -6.35 19.18
CA ASP A 416 25.59 -6.67 19.72
C ASP A 416 26.53 -7.34 18.70
N GLY A 417 26.03 -7.63 17.49
CA GLY A 417 26.75 -8.25 16.39
C GLY A 417 26.77 -9.77 16.42
N SER A 418 26.18 -10.41 17.44
CA SER A 418 26.08 -11.86 17.55
C SER A 418 25.23 -12.45 16.43
N ILE A 419 25.60 -13.65 16.01
CA ILE A 419 24.91 -14.43 14.99
C ILE A 419 24.06 -15.46 15.70
N TRP A 420 22.80 -15.57 15.31
CA TRP A 420 21.86 -16.53 15.86
C TRP A 420 21.34 -17.44 14.78
N MET A 421 21.21 -18.72 15.10
CA MET A 421 20.69 -19.75 14.19
C MET A 421 19.81 -20.72 14.96
N CYS A 422 18.81 -21.28 14.30
CA CYS A 422 17.95 -22.31 14.88
C CYS A 422 18.22 -23.70 14.29
N ASP A 423 17.62 -24.74 14.88
CA ASP A 423 17.95 -26.14 14.61
C ASP A 423 16.70 -27.01 14.42
N GLU A 424 16.66 -27.76 13.32
CA GLU A 424 15.52 -28.63 12.94
C GLU A 424 15.56 -30.01 13.62
N TYR A 425 16.72 -30.55 14.03
CA TYR A 425 16.73 -31.86 14.70
C TYR A 425 15.92 -31.82 15.99
N ARG A 426 16.13 -30.75 16.76
CA ARG A 426 15.39 -30.42 17.96
C ARG A 426 15.33 -28.90 18.07
N PRO A 427 14.21 -28.30 18.53
CA PRO A 427 14.13 -26.87 18.72
C PRO A 427 15.25 -26.37 19.62
N ALA A 428 16.25 -25.72 19.03
CA ALA A 428 17.37 -25.14 19.74
C ALA A 428 17.79 -23.85 19.07
N LEU A 429 18.41 -22.98 19.86
CA LEU A 429 18.90 -21.68 19.40
C LEU A 429 20.40 -21.60 19.70
N TYR A 430 21.19 -21.32 18.67
CA TYR A 430 22.64 -21.25 18.72
C TYR A 430 23.07 -19.80 18.66
N LYS A 431 23.99 -19.40 19.52
CA LYS A 431 24.65 -18.10 19.51
C LYS A 431 26.09 -18.27 19.05
N PHE A 432 26.48 -17.59 17.99
CA PHE A 432 27.85 -17.53 17.48
C PHE A 432 28.40 -16.10 17.55
N ASP A 433 29.71 -15.97 17.66
CA ASP A 433 30.38 -14.70 17.37
C ASP A 433 30.48 -14.44 15.85
N ALA A 434 30.94 -13.25 15.47
CA ALA A 434 31.10 -12.85 14.07
C ALA A 434 32.09 -13.72 13.27
N THR A 435 32.88 -14.57 13.92
CA THR A 435 33.85 -15.48 13.28
C THR A 435 33.31 -16.90 13.10
N GLY A 436 32.10 -17.17 13.58
CA GLY A 436 31.47 -18.50 13.57
C GLY A 436 31.85 -19.39 14.76
N LEU A 437 32.41 -18.86 15.85
CA LEU A 437 32.63 -19.64 17.07
C LEU A 437 31.33 -19.69 17.90
N MET A 438 30.84 -20.89 18.21
CA MET A 438 29.67 -21.04 19.09
C MET A 438 30.01 -20.57 20.50
N LEU A 439 29.22 -19.61 20.98
CA LEU A 439 29.31 -19.05 22.32
C LEU A 439 28.39 -19.79 23.28
N GLU A 440 27.15 -20.04 22.86
CA GLU A 440 26.13 -20.68 23.68
C GLU A 440 25.09 -21.38 22.80
N ARG A 441 24.43 -22.38 23.37
CA ARG A 441 23.29 -23.05 22.76
C ARG A 441 22.18 -23.18 23.79
N PHE A 442 20.95 -22.89 23.38
CA PHE A 442 19.75 -22.95 24.19
C PHE A 442 18.85 -24.09 23.70
N VAL A 443 18.36 -24.90 24.62
CA VAL A 443 17.59 -26.12 24.33
C VAL A 443 16.33 -26.21 25.21
N PRO A 444 15.37 -27.11 24.91
CA PRO A 444 14.21 -27.35 25.76
C PRO A 444 14.61 -28.01 27.07
N ALA A 445 13.89 -27.68 28.15
CA ALA A 445 14.08 -28.29 29.45
C ALA A 445 14.02 -29.84 29.38
N GLY A 446 14.92 -30.51 30.09
CA GLY A 446 15.09 -31.96 30.07
C GLY A 446 16.07 -32.49 29.01
N SER A 447 16.58 -31.66 28.10
CA SER A 447 17.50 -32.09 27.04
C SER A 447 18.84 -32.62 27.56
N ASN A 448 19.30 -32.18 28.73
CA ASN A 448 20.57 -32.61 29.31
C ASN A 448 20.47 -33.93 30.11
N ALA A 449 19.30 -34.58 30.14
CA ALA A 449 19.09 -35.82 30.90
C ALA A 449 19.79 -37.06 30.30
N PHE A 450 20.32 -36.96 29.07
CA PHE A 450 20.72 -38.11 28.27
C PHE A 450 22.21 -38.11 27.88
N GLY A 451 23.08 -38.41 28.84
CA GLY A 451 24.48 -38.79 28.57
C GLY A 451 25.45 -37.66 28.17
N ALA A 452 24.99 -36.45 27.88
CA ALA A 452 25.82 -35.26 27.66
C ALA A 452 25.07 -33.95 27.95
N THR A 453 25.80 -32.90 28.32
CA THR A 453 25.28 -31.53 28.33
C THR A 453 25.29 -30.99 26.90
N VAL A 454 24.10 -30.72 26.34
CA VAL A 454 23.91 -30.26 24.97
C VAL A 454 23.62 -28.77 24.84
N GLY A 455 23.31 -28.08 25.95
CA GLY A 455 23.09 -26.63 25.98
C GLY A 455 22.46 -26.15 27.28
N THR A 456 22.22 -24.85 27.37
CA THR A 456 21.45 -24.18 28.43
C THR A 456 19.96 -24.47 28.24
N GLU A 457 19.30 -25.06 29.24
CA GLU A 457 17.86 -25.35 29.19
C GLU A 457 17.05 -24.07 29.41
N ALA A 458 16.55 -23.47 28.33
CA ALA A 458 15.86 -22.18 28.35
C ALA A 458 14.47 -22.19 27.70
N PHE A 459 14.18 -23.19 26.86
CA PHE A 459 12.85 -23.35 26.26
C PHE A 459 11.98 -24.28 27.13
N PRO A 460 10.64 -24.07 27.16
CA PRO A 460 9.73 -25.00 27.82
C PRO A 460 9.89 -26.44 27.29
N ALA A 461 9.74 -27.43 28.18
CA ALA A 461 9.93 -28.86 27.85
C ALA A 461 9.03 -29.35 26.70
N VAL A 462 7.88 -28.71 26.47
CA VAL A 462 6.95 -29.08 25.40
C VAL A 462 7.57 -28.97 24.00
N TYR A 463 8.55 -28.08 23.80
CA TYR A 463 9.26 -27.96 22.52
C TYR A 463 10.07 -29.21 22.17
N ALA A 464 10.38 -30.08 23.14
CA ALA A 464 10.99 -31.37 22.84
C ALA A 464 10.02 -32.42 22.26
N GLN A 465 8.71 -32.19 22.34
CA GLN A 465 7.66 -33.08 21.82
C GLN A 465 7.37 -32.75 20.36
N ARG A 466 8.38 -32.90 19.52
CA ARG A 466 8.34 -32.69 18.07
C ARG A 466 8.52 -34.04 17.36
N ARG A 467 7.88 -34.18 16.19
CA ARG A 467 8.25 -35.25 15.25
C ARG A 467 9.75 -35.14 14.96
N ASP A 468 10.42 -36.29 14.86
CA ASP A 468 11.85 -36.31 14.56
C ASP A 468 12.14 -35.46 13.33
N ASN A 469 13.20 -34.63 13.44
CA ASN A 469 13.59 -33.68 12.42
C ASN A 469 12.51 -32.65 12.05
N ARG A 470 11.90 -32.00 13.05
CA ARG A 470 10.86 -30.95 12.91
C ARG A 470 10.94 -29.88 13.98
N GLY A 471 12.16 -29.40 14.20
CA GLY A 471 12.52 -28.44 15.23
C GLY A 471 12.11 -27.03 14.86
N PHE A 472 12.97 -26.07 15.18
CA PHE A 472 12.78 -24.70 14.71
C PHE A 472 13.25 -24.60 13.26
N GLU A 473 12.41 -24.03 12.39
CA GLU A 473 12.77 -23.74 11.00
C GLU A 473 13.23 -22.28 10.85
N ALA A 474 12.55 -21.37 11.53
CA ALA A 474 12.73 -19.95 11.28
C ALA A 474 13.02 -19.18 12.55
N ILE A 475 13.81 -18.11 12.40
CA ILE A 475 13.99 -17.10 13.43
C ILE A 475 13.91 -15.70 12.83
N ALA A 476 13.20 -14.82 13.53
CA ALA A 476 13.18 -13.40 13.22
C ALA A 476 13.63 -12.59 14.44
N VAL A 477 14.24 -11.42 14.22
CA VAL A 477 14.69 -10.53 15.29
C VAL A 477 13.98 -9.18 15.19
N TRP A 478 13.48 -8.70 16.32
CA TRP A 478 12.93 -7.36 16.50
C TRP A 478 13.38 -6.81 17.85
N GLN A 479 14.04 -5.64 17.87
CA GLN A 479 14.60 -5.04 19.09
C GLN A 479 15.36 -6.04 19.99
N ASP A 480 16.26 -6.80 19.36
CA ASP A 480 17.06 -7.88 19.99
C ASP A 480 16.28 -9.02 20.63
N LYS A 481 14.96 -9.11 20.45
CA LYS A 481 14.15 -10.28 20.81
C LYS A 481 14.08 -11.20 19.61
N ILE A 482 14.29 -12.49 19.85
CA ILE A 482 14.33 -13.51 18.81
C ILE A 482 13.02 -14.30 18.86
N TYR A 483 12.33 -14.38 17.73
CA TYR A 483 11.09 -15.12 17.58
C TYR A 483 11.40 -16.42 16.84
N CYS A 484 11.25 -17.56 17.51
CA CYS A 484 11.55 -18.89 16.98
C CYS A 484 10.27 -19.61 16.56
N PHE A 485 10.20 -20.06 15.31
CA PHE A 485 9.04 -20.71 14.71
C PHE A 485 9.31 -22.21 14.56
N VAL A 486 8.45 -23.04 15.14
CA VAL A 486 8.53 -24.50 14.95
C VAL A 486 8.08 -24.84 13.53
N GLN A 487 8.81 -25.70 12.83
CA GLN A 487 8.52 -26.03 11.42
C GLN A 487 7.12 -26.61 11.23
N SER A 488 6.75 -27.58 12.07
CA SER A 488 5.50 -28.34 12.01
C SER A 488 4.88 -28.46 13.41
N PRO A 489 3.60 -28.87 13.53
CA PRO A 489 2.95 -29.00 14.83
C PRO A 489 3.71 -29.92 15.79
N LEU A 490 3.70 -29.56 17.08
CA LEU A 490 4.25 -30.41 18.13
C LEU A 490 3.38 -31.66 18.31
N ASP A 491 4.01 -32.80 18.54
CA ASP A 491 3.33 -34.04 18.91
C ASP A 491 3.06 -34.05 20.42
N ASN A 492 2.13 -33.21 20.88
CA ASN A 492 1.85 -33.07 22.31
C ASN A 492 0.42 -33.58 22.65
N PRO A 493 0.24 -34.60 23.50
CA PRO A 493 1.28 -35.42 24.13
C PRO A 493 1.99 -36.32 23.12
N ASP A 494 3.26 -36.60 23.38
CA ASP A 494 4.13 -37.40 22.51
C ASP A 494 3.67 -38.85 22.36
N VAL A 495 3.61 -39.34 21.12
CA VAL A 495 3.26 -40.70 20.74
C VAL A 495 4.17 -41.20 19.62
N ALA A 496 4.57 -42.48 19.70
CA ALA A 496 5.55 -43.12 18.81
C ALA A 496 5.36 -42.97 17.29
N ASN A 497 4.16 -42.58 16.83
CA ASN A 497 3.83 -42.45 15.40
C ASN A 497 3.52 -41.00 14.98
N ASP A 498 3.79 -40.02 15.84
CA ASP A 498 3.49 -38.59 15.68
C ASP A 498 2.05 -38.28 15.27
N ALA A 499 1.09 -39.13 15.67
CA ALA A 499 -0.29 -39.00 15.20
C ALA A 499 -0.93 -37.68 15.64
N ASN A 500 -0.51 -37.09 16.77
CA ASN A 500 -1.07 -35.83 17.23
C ASN A 500 -0.56 -34.67 16.37
N SER A 501 0.75 -34.61 16.10
CA SER A 501 1.37 -33.65 15.18
C SER A 501 0.76 -33.72 13.78
N LYS A 502 0.69 -34.93 13.18
CA LYS A 502 0.17 -35.17 11.82
C LYS A 502 -1.31 -34.81 11.65
N SER A 503 -2.06 -34.74 12.75
CA SER A 503 -3.48 -34.37 12.76
C SER A 503 -3.74 -32.89 13.06
N SER A 504 -2.69 -32.13 13.35
CA SER A 504 -2.79 -30.73 13.77
C SER A 504 -2.34 -29.76 12.67
N ARG A 505 -2.70 -28.49 12.88
CA ARG A 505 -2.24 -27.32 12.10
C ARG A 505 -1.61 -26.24 12.99
N ASN A 506 -1.60 -26.44 14.30
CA ASN A 506 -1.13 -25.46 15.25
C ASN A 506 0.37 -25.64 15.45
N ILE A 507 1.15 -24.60 15.16
CA ILE A 507 2.55 -24.50 15.54
C ILE A 507 2.71 -23.40 16.59
N ARG A 508 3.86 -23.36 17.25
CA ARG A 508 4.18 -22.35 18.25
C ARG A 508 5.25 -21.39 17.76
N ILE A 509 5.15 -20.14 18.21
CA ILE A 509 6.18 -19.11 18.12
C ILE A 509 6.69 -18.84 19.53
N ALA A 510 7.98 -19.00 19.79
CA ALA A 510 8.61 -18.63 21.06
C ALA A 510 9.30 -17.26 20.93
N LYS A 511 8.99 -16.31 21.80
CA LYS A 511 9.74 -15.05 21.93
C LYS A 511 10.84 -15.24 22.97
N PHE A 512 12.08 -15.36 22.52
CA PHE A 512 13.27 -15.49 23.35
C PHE A 512 13.91 -14.12 23.60
N ASP A 513 14.30 -13.87 24.84
CA ASP A 513 15.04 -12.68 25.24
C ASP A 513 16.51 -13.03 25.54
N PRO A 514 17.45 -12.66 24.65
CA PRO A 514 18.88 -12.87 24.85
C PRO A 514 19.46 -12.22 26.11
N ALA A 515 18.82 -11.16 26.64
CA ALA A 515 19.32 -10.49 27.84
C ALA A 515 19.06 -11.31 29.12
N THR A 516 17.98 -12.09 29.14
CA THR A 516 17.60 -12.94 30.27
C THR A 516 17.84 -14.43 30.01
N SER A 517 18.22 -14.78 28.78
CA SER A 517 18.37 -16.16 28.30
C SER A 517 17.13 -17.01 28.54
N SER A 518 15.94 -16.45 28.27
CA SER A 518 14.66 -17.11 28.55
C SER A 518 13.58 -16.80 27.53
N VAL A 519 12.60 -17.69 27.41
CA VAL A 519 11.36 -17.42 26.65
C VAL A 519 10.46 -16.51 27.49
N VAL A 520 10.08 -15.37 26.91
CA VAL A 520 9.28 -14.32 27.56
C VAL A 520 7.84 -14.22 27.06
N ALA A 521 7.51 -14.87 25.94
CA ALA A 521 6.15 -15.01 25.44
C ALA A 521 6.05 -16.21 24.48
N GLU A 522 4.86 -16.77 24.31
CA GLU A 522 4.56 -17.81 23.31
C GLU A 522 3.27 -17.48 22.57
N TYR A 523 3.21 -17.75 21.27
CA TYR A 523 2.01 -17.52 20.44
C TYR A 523 1.65 -18.73 19.61
N VAL A 524 0.36 -18.86 19.27
CA VAL A 524 -0.16 -19.91 18.39
C VAL A 524 -0.25 -19.39 16.96
N TYR A 525 0.33 -20.15 16.04
CA TYR A 525 0.21 -19.95 14.60
C TYR A 525 -0.52 -21.13 13.98
N VAL A 526 -1.47 -20.86 13.08
CA VAL A 526 -2.26 -21.90 12.42
C VAL A 526 -1.88 -21.95 10.94
N LEU A 527 -1.24 -23.05 10.52
CA LEU A 527 -0.90 -23.31 9.11
C LEU A 527 -2.16 -23.34 8.24
N GLU A 528 -2.11 -22.99 6.95
CA GLU A 528 -3.28 -23.08 6.04
C GLU A 528 -3.86 -24.51 5.95
N GLY A 529 -3.02 -25.53 6.17
CA GLY A 529 -3.38 -26.96 6.09
C GLY A 529 -3.41 -27.49 4.64
N GLY A 530 -3.87 -28.74 4.47
CA GLY A 530 -3.90 -29.40 3.16
C GLY A 530 -2.51 -29.90 2.74
N ALA A 531 -1.97 -29.37 1.64
CA ALA A 531 -0.62 -29.71 1.16
C ALA A 531 0.49 -28.96 1.91
N SER A 532 0.21 -27.77 2.47
CA SER A 532 1.18 -27.05 3.30
C SER A 532 1.24 -27.64 4.69
N ASP A 533 2.43 -28.09 5.06
CA ASP A 533 2.70 -28.78 6.31
C ASP A 533 3.90 -28.17 7.08
N LYS A 534 4.53 -27.12 6.55
CA LYS A 534 5.82 -26.60 7.04
C LYS A 534 6.00 -25.09 6.87
N ILE A 535 6.67 -24.49 7.84
CA ILE A 535 7.36 -23.20 7.69
C ILE A 535 8.60 -23.39 6.83
N GLY A 536 9.00 -22.35 6.09
CA GLY A 536 10.28 -22.28 5.38
C GLY A 536 11.26 -21.32 6.05
N ASP A 537 10.85 -20.07 6.28
CA ASP A 537 11.65 -19.08 7.02
C ASP A 537 10.75 -17.91 7.47
N ALA A 538 11.29 -16.98 8.26
CA ALA A 538 10.59 -15.81 8.75
C ALA A 538 11.51 -14.59 8.90
N HIS A 539 10.99 -13.40 8.63
CA HIS A 539 11.69 -12.13 8.84
C HIS A 539 10.78 -11.14 9.54
N ALA A 540 11.33 -10.28 10.41
CA ALA A 540 10.55 -9.22 11.03
C ALA A 540 10.17 -8.15 10.00
N TYR A 541 8.94 -7.65 10.09
CA TYR A 541 8.34 -6.72 9.12
C TYR A 541 7.95 -5.37 9.75
N GLY A 542 7.81 -5.35 11.07
CA GLY A 542 7.47 -4.18 11.89
C GLY A 542 7.23 -4.61 13.34
N PRO A 543 6.85 -3.68 14.24
CA PRO A 543 6.55 -4.01 15.62
C PRO A 543 5.47 -5.10 15.73
N GLY A 544 5.86 -6.28 16.22
CA GLY A 544 4.96 -7.44 16.35
C GLY A 544 4.47 -8.03 15.02
N LYS A 545 5.07 -7.67 13.89
CA LYS A 545 4.70 -8.15 12.55
C LYS A 545 5.84 -8.90 11.88
N PHE A 546 5.52 -10.00 11.19
CA PHE A 546 6.51 -10.86 10.54
C PHE A 546 6.04 -11.32 9.18
N LEU A 547 6.95 -11.44 8.22
CA LEU A 547 6.72 -12.20 7.00
C LEU A 547 7.19 -13.63 7.22
N VAL A 548 6.33 -14.60 6.95
CA VAL A 548 6.55 -16.03 7.21
C VAL A 548 6.29 -16.81 5.94
N VAL A 549 7.26 -17.59 5.49
CA VAL A 549 7.11 -18.51 4.35
C VAL A 549 6.40 -19.76 4.83
N GLU A 550 5.23 -20.07 4.27
CA GLU A 550 4.61 -21.40 4.35
C GLU A 550 4.79 -22.12 3.00
N ARG A 551 5.11 -23.42 3.07
CA ARG A 551 5.33 -24.24 1.88
C ARG A 551 4.78 -25.66 2.00
N ASP A 552 4.59 -26.30 0.85
CA ASP A 552 4.46 -27.75 0.68
C ASP A 552 5.72 -28.35 0.00
N SER A 553 5.71 -29.64 -0.32
CA SER A 553 6.79 -30.30 -1.10
C SER A 553 6.50 -30.40 -2.60
N ALA A 554 5.50 -29.67 -3.12
CA ALA A 554 5.20 -29.63 -4.55
C ALA A 554 5.97 -28.50 -5.25
N VAL A 555 6.01 -28.55 -6.59
CA VAL A 555 6.60 -27.50 -7.44
C VAL A 555 5.56 -26.97 -8.45
N GLY A 556 5.83 -25.79 -9.01
CA GLY A 556 5.01 -25.16 -10.05
C GLY A 556 3.81 -24.38 -9.52
N GLY A 557 3.01 -23.82 -10.43
CA GLY A 557 1.94 -22.86 -10.10
C GLY A 557 0.77 -23.39 -9.25
N SER A 558 0.67 -24.70 -9.05
CA SER A 558 -0.33 -25.32 -8.16
C SER A 558 0.21 -25.66 -6.77
N SER A 559 1.51 -25.47 -6.53
CA SER A 559 2.13 -25.70 -5.22
C SER A 559 1.74 -24.59 -4.25
N LEU A 560 1.70 -24.92 -2.96
CA LEU A 560 1.59 -23.93 -1.92
C LEU A 560 2.99 -23.42 -1.59
N LYS A 561 3.27 -22.19 -2.00
CA LYS A 561 4.47 -21.42 -1.67
C LYS A 561 4.04 -19.98 -1.42
N LYS A 562 3.81 -19.62 -0.16
CA LYS A 562 3.23 -18.31 0.18
C LYS A 562 4.04 -17.63 1.24
N ILE A 563 4.19 -16.32 1.10
CA ILE A 563 4.63 -15.43 2.16
C ILE A 563 3.37 -14.89 2.83
N PHE A 564 3.24 -15.11 4.12
CA PHE A 564 2.19 -14.57 4.96
C PHE A 564 2.74 -13.43 5.81
N GLU A 565 2.01 -12.32 5.89
CA GLU A 565 2.18 -11.35 6.96
C GLU A 565 1.39 -11.86 8.17
N ILE A 566 2.06 -11.96 9.32
CA ILE A 566 1.41 -12.19 10.61
C ILE A 566 1.53 -10.97 11.52
N ASP A 567 0.52 -10.81 12.37
CA ASP A 567 0.44 -9.75 13.37
C ASP A 567 0.13 -10.37 14.73
N LEU A 568 0.99 -10.09 15.72
CA LEU A 568 0.84 -10.54 17.10
C LEU A 568 -0.16 -9.68 17.88
N ALA A 569 -0.57 -8.51 17.37
CA ALA A 569 -1.53 -7.65 18.03
C ALA A 569 -2.86 -8.38 18.27
N GLY A 570 -3.29 -8.42 19.53
CA GLY A 570 -4.52 -9.13 19.96
C GLY A 570 -4.39 -10.65 20.06
N ALA A 571 -3.24 -11.23 19.70
CA ALA A 571 -2.99 -12.66 19.90
C ALA A 571 -2.81 -12.97 21.40
N THR A 572 -3.21 -14.15 21.82
CA THR A 572 -3.05 -14.61 23.20
C THR A 572 -1.61 -15.06 23.45
N ASP A 573 -0.93 -14.46 24.43
CA ASP A 573 0.33 -14.98 24.95
C ASP A 573 0.08 -16.24 25.80
N VAL A 574 0.34 -17.41 25.22
CA VAL A 574 0.05 -18.70 25.84
C VAL A 574 1.06 -19.08 26.92
N SER A 575 2.16 -18.36 27.06
CA SER A 575 3.13 -18.58 28.15
C SER A 575 2.56 -18.19 29.52
N THR A 576 1.59 -17.28 29.55
CA THR A 576 0.87 -16.86 30.76
C THR A 576 -0.17 -17.87 31.23
N LEU A 577 -0.46 -18.86 30.39
CA LEU A 577 -1.50 -19.85 30.62
C LEU A 577 -0.96 -21.08 31.36
N SER A 578 -1.87 -21.85 31.97
CA SER A 578 -1.47 -23.11 32.62
C SER A 578 -0.90 -24.09 31.59
N PRO A 579 0.24 -24.75 31.87
CA PRO A 579 0.74 -25.85 31.03
C PRO A 579 -0.26 -27.02 30.92
N ALA A 580 -1.25 -27.07 31.82
CA ALA A 580 -2.33 -28.05 31.84
C ALA A 580 -3.60 -27.59 31.09
N ILE A 581 -3.53 -26.56 30.23
CA ILE A 581 -4.68 -26.22 29.36
C ILE A 581 -5.04 -27.44 28.50
N ALA A 582 -6.10 -28.09 28.95
CA ALA A 582 -6.76 -29.19 28.29
C ALA A 582 -8.14 -28.71 27.86
N GLY A 583 -8.27 -28.40 26.58
CA GLY A 583 -9.57 -28.24 25.93
C GLY A 583 -10.20 -29.62 25.67
N PRO A 584 -11.39 -29.69 25.05
CA PRO A 584 -12.04 -30.95 24.69
C PRO A 584 -11.19 -31.92 23.83
N GLY A 585 -10.06 -31.47 23.28
CA GLY A 585 -9.09 -32.24 22.49
C GLY A 585 -7.79 -32.64 23.21
N GLY A 586 -7.62 -32.33 24.50
CA GLY A 586 -6.47 -32.76 25.31
C GLY A 586 -5.40 -31.70 25.57
N THR A 587 -4.75 -31.16 24.54
CA THR A 587 -3.64 -30.19 24.64
C THR A 587 -3.83 -29.03 23.66
N LEU A 588 -3.14 -27.90 23.88
CA LEU A 588 -3.14 -26.74 22.98
C LEU A 588 -2.83 -27.13 21.52
N ASP A 589 -1.80 -27.94 21.34
CA ASP A 589 -1.25 -28.32 20.04
C ASP A 589 -2.19 -29.24 19.25
N LYS A 590 -3.26 -29.75 19.87
CA LYS A 590 -4.29 -30.58 19.22
C LYS A 590 -5.62 -29.87 19.00
N MET A 591 -5.77 -28.64 19.48
CA MET A 591 -7.05 -27.94 19.40
C MET A 591 -7.39 -27.58 17.96
N THR A 592 -8.63 -27.82 17.55
CA THR A 592 -9.16 -27.21 16.32
C THR A 592 -9.33 -25.70 16.51
N PRO A 593 -9.44 -24.89 15.44
CA PRO A 593 -9.75 -23.46 15.56
C PRO A 593 -10.99 -23.15 16.42
N ALA A 594 -12.03 -23.98 16.34
CA ALA A 594 -13.22 -23.85 17.18
C ALA A 594 -12.94 -24.13 18.67
N GLN A 595 -12.04 -25.08 18.97
CA GLN A 595 -11.64 -25.39 20.33
C GLN A 595 -10.72 -24.30 20.92
N LEU A 596 -9.83 -23.70 20.11
CA LEU A 596 -9.04 -22.53 20.51
C LEU A 596 -9.95 -21.36 20.89
N ALA A 597 -10.93 -21.05 20.04
CA ALA A 597 -11.92 -20.01 20.31
C ALA A 597 -12.74 -20.31 21.58
N ALA A 598 -13.18 -21.56 21.79
CA ALA A 598 -13.88 -21.97 22.99
C ALA A 598 -13.02 -21.88 24.27
N ALA A 599 -11.69 -21.99 24.14
CA ALA A 599 -10.73 -21.79 25.21
C ALA A 599 -10.34 -20.31 25.41
N GLY A 600 -10.88 -19.38 24.61
CA GLY A 600 -10.52 -17.96 24.64
C GLY A 600 -9.11 -17.67 24.11
N ILE A 601 -8.53 -18.59 23.33
CA ILE A 601 -7.19 -18.44 22.74
C ILE A 601 -7.35 -17.89 21.33
N VAL A 602 -6.75 -16.73 21.10
CA VAL A 602 -6.71 -16.04 19.80
C VAL A 602 -5.34 -16.29 19.18
N PRO A 603 -5.26 -17.05 18.06
CA PRO A 603 -4.02 -17.21 17.29
C PRO A 603 -3.57 -15.88 16.68
N VAL A 604 -2.33 -15.85 16.20
CA VAL A 604 -1.81 -14.71 15.43
C VAL A 604 -2.70 -14.43 14.22
N LYS A 605 -2.95 -13.16 13.92
CA LYS A 605 -3.66 -12.77 12.70
C LYS A 605 -2.73 -13.05 11.52
N LYS A 606 -3.27 -13.61 10.43
CA LYS A 606 -2.50 -14.02 9.26
C LYS A 606 -3.18 -13.56 7.96
N THR A 607 -2.40 -12.98 7.05
CA THR A 607 -2.86 -12.54 5.72
C THR A 607 -1.84 -12.90 4.64
N VAL A 608 -2.29 -13.39 3.48
CA VAL A 608 -1.38 -13.65 2.35
C VAL A 608 -0.75 -12.33 1.90
N HIS A 609 0.58 -12.28 1.89
CA HIS A 609 1.34 -11.13 1.42
C HIS A 609 1.79 -11.32 -0.04
N VAL A 610 2.40 -12.47 -0.37
CA VAL A 610 2.79 -12.84 -1.74
C VAL A 610 2.55 -14.33 -1.97
N ASP A 611 2.01 -14.69 -3.14
CA ASP A 611 1.97 -16.06 -3.62
C ASP A 611 3.17 -16.31 -4.56
N LEU A 612 4.18 -17.02 -4.05
CA LEU A 612 5.43 -17.30 -4.75
C LEU A 612 5.23 -18.24 -5.95
N ALA A 613 4.21 -19.10 -5.89
CA ALA A 613 3.86 -19.97 -7.00
C ALA A 613 3.21 -19.16 -8.14
N ALA A 614 2.32 -18.23 -7.80
CA ALA A 614 1.65 -17.36 -8.77
C ALA A 614 2.62 -16.43 -9.52
N ILE A 615 3.66 -15.93 -8.86
CA ILE A 615 4.70 -15.10 -9.49
C ILE A 615 5.83 -15.92 -10.16
N GLY A 616 5.74 -17.25 -10.13
CA GLY A 616 6.62 -18.16 -10.87
C GLY A 616 7.92 -18.54 -10.17
N TYR A 617 8.13 -18.17 -8.90
CA TYR A 617 9.33 -18.61 -8.15
C TYR A 617 9.32 -20.11 -7.91
N ALA A 618 8.15 -20.72 -7.71
CA ALA A 618 8.02 -22.16 -7.49
C ALA A 618 8.30 -23.04 -8.74
N ASN A 619 8.67 -22.47 -9.89
CA ASN A 619 8.93 -23.22 -11.12
C ASN A 619 10.23 -24.02 -11.04
N GLY A 620 10.12 -25.25 -10.53
CA GLY A 620 11.25 -26.14 -10.28
C GLY A 620 11.94 -25.94 -8.93
N ILE A 621 11.43 -25.03 -8.08
CA ILE A 621 11.89 -24.82 -6.70
C ILE A 621 10.90 -25.49 -5.75
N GLU A 622 11.39 -26.48 -5.00
CA GLU A 622 10.62 -27.21 -3.99
C GLU A 622 10.72 -26.55 -2.60
N LYS A 623 11.92 -26.16 -2.20
CA LYS A 623 12.20 -25.65 -0.85
C LYS A 623 12.49 -24.17 -0.90
N VAL A 624 11.64 -23.36 -0.26
CA VAL A 624 11.89 -21.93 -0.04
C VAL A 624 12.17 -21.77 1.44
N GLU A 625 13.43 -21.60 1.81
CA GLU A 625 13.93 -21.72 3.18
C GLU A 625 14.75 -20.51 3.63
N GLY A 626 14.93 -19.51 2.75
CA GLY A 626 15.49 -18.22 3.12
C GLY A 626 14.51 -17.10 2.80
N ILE A 627 14.30 -16.17 3.73
CA ILE A 627 13.63 -14.88 3.51
C ILE A 627 14.38 -13.72 4.16
N ALA A 628 14.57 -12.63 3.43
CA ALA A 628 15.13 -11.39 3.96
C ALA A 628 14.42 -10.17 3.38
N ILE A 629 14.41 -9.07 4.14
CA ILE A 629 13.72 -7.84 3.75
C ILE A 629 14.73 -6.69 3.79
N ARG A 630 14.85 -5.93 2.70
CA ARG A 630 15.67 -4.70 2.70
C ARG A 630 14.91 -3.53 3.30
N ASP A 631 13.64 -3.47 2.93
CA ASP A 631 12.62 -2.52 3.33
C ASP A 631 11.23 -3.10 2.97
N PRO A 632 10.11 -2.55 3.48
CA PRO A 632 8.78 -3.08 3.24
C PRO A 632 8.40 -3.31 1.76
N GLY A 633 9.09 -2.68 0.80
CA GLY A 633 8.86 -2.83 -0.64
C GLY A 633 9.85 -3.69 -1.40
N THR A 634 10.79 -4.35 -0.73
CA THR A 634 11.76 -5.24 -1.38
C THR A 634 12.05 -6.45 -0.52
N ILE A 635 11.52 -7.59 -0.95
CA ILE A 635 11.63 -8.89 -0.28
C ILE A 635 12.55 -9.79 -1.09
N PHE A 636 13.35 -10.60 -0.41
CA PHE A 636 14.21 -11.60 -1.00
C PHE A 636 13.85 -12.98 -0.49
N VAL A 637 13.86 -13.97 -1.37
CA VAL A 637 13.72 -15.39 -1.04
C VAL A 637 14.89 -16.18 -1.62
N LEU A 638 15.27 -17.26 -0.94
CA LEU A 638 16.30 -18.19 -1.38
C LEU A 638 15.78 -19.62 -1.27
N ASN A 639 16.16 -20.46 -2.23
CA ASN A 639 15.85 -21.87 -2.20
C ASN A 639 16.99 -22.69 -1.60
N ASP A 640 16.60 -23.69 -0.83
CA ASP A 640 17.45 -24.84 -0.58
C ASP A 640 17.41 -25.77 -1.80
N ASN A 641 18.56 -26.35 -2.12
CA ASN A 641 18.73 -27.30 -3.20
C ASN A 641 19.23 -28.67 -2.74
N ASP A 642 19.27 -28.94 -1.44
CA ASP A 642 19.70 -30.21 -0.84
C ASP A 642 21.08 -30.67 -1.32
N PHE A 643 22.00 -29.75 -1.64
CA PHE A 643 23.29 -30.03 -2.31
C PHE A 643 23.16 -30.84 -3.62
N ARG A 644 21.95 -30.92 -4.19
CA ARG A 644 21.56 -31.82 -5.29
C ARG A 644 21.68 -33.30 -4.94
N MET A 645 21.43 -33.66 -3.68
CA MET A 645 21.36 -35.05 -3.27
C MET A 645 20.16 -35.76 -3.93
N PRO A 646 20.34 -37.00 -4.42
CA PRO A 646 19.25 -37.79 -4.97
C PRO A 646 18.51 -38.58 -3.88
N LEU A 647 17.33 -39.08 -4.21
CA LEU A 647 16.56 -39.96 -3.33
C LEU A 647 17.18 -41.35 -3.13
N SER A 648 18.12 -41.76 -3.99
CA SER A 648 18.70 -43.12 -3.97
C SER A 648 20.19 -43.11 -4.30
N TRP A 649 20.95 -44.04 -3.70
CA TRP A 649 22.36 -44.30 -3.98
C TRP A 649 22.65 -45.81 -4.00
N ASP A 650 23.85 -46.17 -4.44
CA ASP A 650 24.37 -47.52 -4.34
C ASP A 650 25.17 -47.68 -3.04
N ILE A 651 24.59 -48.38 -2.06
CA ILE A 651 25.23 -48.64 -0.75
C ILE A 651 26.48 -49.51 -0.85
N ALA A 652 26.61 -50.34 -1.88
CA ALA A 652 27.76 -51.22 -2.04
C ALA A 652 29.01 -50.46 -2.52
N THR A 653 28.81 -49.42 -3.33
CA THR A 653 29.88 -48.60 -3.90
C THR A 653 30.02 -47.24 -3.21
N GLY A 654 29.00 -46.80 -2.48
CA GLY A 654 28.89 -45.46 -1.92
C GLY A 654 28.71 -44.37 -2.99
N THR A 655 28.28 -44.73 -4.21
CA THR A 655 28.14 -43.76 -5.32
C THR A 655 26.70 -43.38 -5.60
N PHE A 656 26.48 -42.16 -6.11
CA PHE A 656 25.16 -41.67 -6.53
C PHE A 656 25.22 -40.77 -7.76
N VAL A 657 24.09 -40.53 -8.40
CA VAL A 657 23.95 -39.54 -9.47
C VAL A 657 23.28 -38.29 -8.88
N PRO A 658 23.93 -37.11 -8.91
CA PRO A 658 23.32 -35.90 -8.39
C PRO A 658 21.96 -35.61 -9.02
N ASN A 659 21.02 -35.12 -8.22
CA ASN A 659 19.69 -34.76 -8.68
C ASN A 659 19.76 -33.59 -9.67
N ALA A 660 19.65 -33.91 -10.96
CA ALA A 660 19.70 -32.91 -12.03
C ALA A 660 18.48 -31.98 -12.06
N SER A 661 17.40 -32.34 -11.36
CA SER A 661 16.17 -31.55 -11.28
C SER A 661 16.22 -30.51 -10.16
N ALA A 662 17.14 -30.65 -9.20
CA ALA A 662 17.34 -29.67 -8.13
C ALA A 662 18.00 -28.40 -8.71
N PRO A 663 17.34 -27.23 -8.64
CA PRO A 663 17.91 -25.99 -9.16
C PRO A 663 19.18 -25.62 -8.38
N ALA A 664 20.07 -24.82 -8.99
CA ALA A 664 21.11 -24.18 -8.21
C ALA A 664 20.47 -23.19 -7.21
N PRO A 665 21.17 -22.80 -6.12
CA PRO A 665 20.68 -21.77 -5.23
C PRO A 665 20.36 -20.50 -6.03
N THR A 666 19.12 -20.05 -5.91
CA THR A 666 18.51 -19.02 -6.76
C THR A 666 17.87 -17.98 -5.85
N LEU A 667 18.43 -16.78 -5.83
CA LEU A 667 17.86 -15.64 -5.12
C LEU A 667 16.68 -15.11 -5.95
N GLY A 668 15.50 -14.97 -5.33
CA GLY A 668 14.36 -14.24 -5.89
C GLY A 668 14.23 -12.88 -5.20
N MET A 669 14.25 -11.80 -5.98
CA MET A 669 13.89 -10.46 -5.52
C MET A 669 12.45 -10.16 -5.93
N ILE A 670 11.64 -9.72 -4.97
CA ILE A 670 10.24 -9.37 -5.15
C ILE A 670 10.08 -7.87 -4.89
N THR A 671 9.54 -7.17 -5.87
CA THR A 671 9.17 -5.75 -5.79
C THR A 671 7.70 -5.58 -6.18
N PHE A 672 7.14 -4.40 -5.97
CA PHE A 672 5.72 -4.13 -6.21
C PHE A 672 5.53 -2.94 -7.17
N SER A 673 4.47 -2.99 -7.96
CA SER A 673 4.08 -1.93 -8.90
C SER A 673 2.57 -1.64 -8.87
N GLY A 674 2.18 -0.49 -9.43
CA GLY A 674 0.79 -0.01 -9.51
C GLY A 674 0.45 1.04 -8.47
N ASN A 675 1.25 1.19 -7.42
CA ASN A 675 1.10 2.21 -6.38
C ASN A 675 2.39 3.04 -6.19
N GLY A 676 3.28 3.12 -7.18
CA GLY A 676 4.53 3.87 -7.03
C GLY A 676 4.37 5.38 -6.82
N LEU A 677 5.49 6.06 -6.62
CA LEU A 677 5.61 7.52 -6.73
C LEU A 677 7.03 7.89 -7.15
N ASP A 678 7.22 9.11 -7.65
CA ASP A 678 8.51 9.77 -7.71
C ASP A 678 8.75 10.62 -6.45
N PRO A 679 9.75 10.28 -5.61
CA PRO A 679 10.01 10.97 -4.35
C PRO A 679 11.07 12.07 -4.45
N SER A 680 11.75 12.22 -5.60
CA SER A 680 13.01 12.95 -5.68
C SER A 680 12.95 14.06 -6.72
N ASP A 681 13.34 15.27 -6.31
CA ASP A 681 13.56 16.39 -7.22
C ASP A 681 15.06 16.59 -7.57
N GLN A 682 15.90 15.60 -7.25
CA GLN A 682 17.37 15.65 -7.46
C GLN A 682 17.90 14.47 -8.28
N ASP A 683 17.01 13.67 -8.85
CA ASP A 683 17.40 12.72 -9.87
C ASP A 683 17.20 13.31 -11.26
N THR A 684 17.55 12.53 -12.28
CA THR A 684 17.49 12.97 -13.67
C THR A 684 16.44 12.19 -14.46
N VAL A 685 15.53 11.46 -13.79
CA VAL A 685 14.62 10.48 -14.42
C VAL A 685 13.29 10.43 -13.70
N ASN A 686 12.15 10.41 -14.41
CA ASN A 686 10.84 10.29 -13.74
C ASN A 686 10.74 8.88 -13.14
N ARG A 687 11.07 8.73 -11.85
CA ARG A 687 11.29 7.43 -11.21
C ARG A 687 10.11 7.04 -10.35
N ILE A 688 9.02 6.70 -11.04
CA ILE A 688 7.81 6.20 -10.41
C ILE A 688 8.01 4.71 -10.12
N LEU A 689 8.33 4.40 -8.87
CA LEU A 689 8.61 3.04 -8.41
C LEU A 689 7.90 2.76 -7.09
N GLY A 690 7.81 1.48 -6.74
CA GLY A 690 7.41 1.09 -5.40
C GLY A 690 8.48 1.47 -4.37
N TRP A 691 8.16 2.43 -3.50
CA TRP A 691 9.04 2.89 -2.42
C TRP A 691 8.46 2.49 -1.06
N PRO A 692 9.30 2.25 -0.03
CA PRO A 692 8.83 1.85 1.30
C PRO A 692 8.26 3.05 2.09
N VAL A 693 7.22 3.68 1.53
CA VAL A 693 6.54 4.85 2.08
C VAL A 693 5.03 4.66 2.06
N GLU A 694 4.35 5.34 2.97
CA GLU A 694 2.91 5.25 3.22
C GLU A 694 2.24 6.63 3.08
N GLY A 695 1.69 6.97 1.91
CA GLY A 695 1.08 8.27 1.66
C GLY A 695 -0.25 8.43 2.41
N THR A 696 -0.49 9.59 3.00
CA THR A 696 -1.75 9.90 3.69
C THR A 696 -2.87 10.23 2.70
N TYR A 697 -4.07 9.73 2.95
CA TYR A 697 -5.27 10.11 2.18
C TYR A 697 -5.82 11.42 2.74
N GLN A 698 -5.41 12.53 2.14
CA GLN A 698 -5.74 13.89 2.60
C GLN A 698 -6.61 14.57 1.55
N PRO A 699 -7.95 14.48 1.70
CA PRO A 699 -8.89 14.92 0.69
C PRO A 699 -9.17 16.42 0.79
N ASP A 700 -8.73 17.18 -0.20
CA ASP A 700 -9.12 18.58 -0.36
C ASP A 700 -10.55 18.64 -0.96
N GLY A 701 -10.71 18.20 -2.21
CA GLY A 701 -12.02 18.06 -2.85
C GLY A 701 -12.69 16.69 -2.68
N MET A 702 -14.02 16.68 -2.59
CA MET A 702 -14.83 15.46 -2.55
C MET A 702 -16.11 15.54 -3.39
N ALA A 703 -16.62 14.39 -3.83
CA ALA A 703 -17.92 14.27 -4.47
C ALA A 703 -18.64 12.95 -4.14
N LEU A 704 -19.96 12.96 -4.16
CA LEU A 704 -20.80 11.77 -3.94
C LEU A 704 -21.38 11.25 -5.24
N PHE A 705 -21.55 9.94 -5.32
CA PHE A 705 -22.23 9.27 -6.42
C PHE A 705 -22.94 8.01 -5.95
N THR A 706 -23.77 7.42 -6.81
CA THR A 706 -24.50 6.19 -6.46
C THR A 706 -24.26 5.08 -7.48
N ALA A 707 -24.04 3.86 -7.04
CA ALA A 707 -23.90 2.71 -7.93
C ALA A 707 -24.56 1.49 -7.30
N GLY A 708 -25.36 0.74 -8.08
CA GLY A 708 -26.07 -0.42 -7.54
C GLY A 708 -27.05 -0.12 -6.39
N GLY A 709 -27.47 1.13 -6.22
CA GLY A 709 -28.32 1.57 -5.10
C GLY A 709 -27.57 1.90 -3.82
N GLU A 710 -26.24 1.83 -3.81
CA GLU A 710 -25.38 2.25 -2.70
C GLU A 710 -24.74 3.61 -2.98
N SER A 711 -24.47 4.36 -1.92
CA SER A 711 -23.77 5.65 -1.98
C SER A 711 -22.27 5.47 -1.80
N TYR A 712 -21.51 6.19 -2.62
CA TYR A 712 -20.05 6.20 -2.61
C TYR A 712 -19.53 7.63 -2.56
N LEU A 713 -18.33 7.79 -2.00
CA LEU A 713 -17.57 9.03 -1.93
C LEU A 713 -16.34 8.88 -2.82
N VAL A 714 -16.03 9.88 -3.65
CA VAL A 714 -14.74 10.01 -4.33
C VAL A 714 -14.00 11.21 -3.74
N THR A 715 -12.71 11.02 -3.43
CA THR A 715 -11.83 12.04 -2.86
C THR A 715 -10.68 12.38 -3.80
N ALA A 716 -10.29 13.65 -3.87
CA ALA A 716 -9.07 14.13 -4.51
C ALA A 716 -8.01 14.35 -3.42
N ASN A 717 -6.97 13.51 -3.40
CA ASN A 717 -6.06 13.43 -2.27
C ASN A 717 -4.79 14.27 -2.53
N GLU A 718 -4.90 15.59 -2.38
CA GLU A 718 -3.82 16.55 -2.56
C GLU A 718 -2.73 16.36 -1.48
N GLY A 719 -3.14 16.50 -0.22
CA GLY A 719 -2.27 16.59 0.95
C GLY A 719 -1.98 18.02 1.34
N ASP A 720 -2.21 18.37 2.59
CA ASP A 720 -1.72 19.62 3.15
C ASP A 720 -1.04 19.43 4.52
N SER A 721 -0.35 20.49 4.94
CA SER A 721 0.54 20.49 6.09
C SER A 721 0.36 21.73 6.95
N ARG A 722 0.47 21.55 8.26
CA ARG A 722 0.42 22.65 9.22
C ARG A 722 1.80 23.27 9.40
N GLU A 723 2.00 24.44 8.81
CA GLU A 723 3.28 25.17 8.81
C GLU A 723 3.15 26.61 9.35
N TRP A 724 2.57 26.78 10.54
CA TRP A 724 2.31 28.08 11.15
C TRP A 724 3.39 28.54 12.15
N GLY A 725 3.91 29.76 11.95
CA GLY A 725 4.86 30.41 12.86
C GLY A 725 6.20 29.68 12.95
N THR A 726 6.43 28.96 14.06
CA THR A 726 7.62 28.11 14.24
C THR A 726 7.29 26.62 14.20
N PHE A 727 6.01 26.29 14.13
CA PHE A 727 5.54 24.93 13.99
C PHE A 727 5.51 24.56 12.52
N VAL A 728 6.05 23.38 12.22
CA VAL A 728 6.03 22.75 10.90
C VAL A 728 5.85 21.27 11.22
N ASP A 729 4.77 20.65 10.78
CA ASP A 729 4.52 19.21 11.00
C ASP A 729 5.38 18.31 10.11
N LEU A 730 5.93 18.85 9.01
CA LEU A 730 6.80 18.15 8.08
C LEU A 730 8.30 18.19 8.44
N THR A 731 9.01 17.13 8.06
CA THR A 731 10.46 17.08 7.92
C THR A 731 10.82 16.38 6.61
N THR A 732 12.10 16.07 6.38
CA THR A 732 12.51 15.23 5.24
C THR A 732 13.16 13.95 5.73
N VAL A 733 13.04 12.87 4.94
CA VAL A 733 13.64 11.56 5.27
C VAL A 733 15.15 11.66 5.51
N GLY A 734 15.84 12.55 4.79
CA GLY A 734 17.27 12.83 4.92
C GLY A 734 17.68 13.55 6.20
N SER A 735 16.74 14.11 6.97
CA SER A 735 17.02 14.80 8.23
C SER A 735 17.77 13.89 9.21
N SER A 736 18.65 14.47 10.02
CA SER A 736 19.33 13.74 11.10
C SER A 736 18.38 13.35 12.24
N SER A 737 17.21 14.00 12.34
CA SER A 737 16.17 13.66 13.32
C SER A 737 15.35 12.43 12.91
N VAL A 738 15.45 12.00 11.65
CA VAL A 738 14.76 10.81 11.13
C VAL A 738 15.76 9.67 11.15
N VAL A 739 15.73 8.85 12.19
CA VAL A 739 16.52 7.62 12.29
C VAL A 739 15.58 6.49 11.84
N LEU A 740 15.91 5.78 10.76
CA LEU A 740 15.09 4.66 10.30
C LEU A 740 15.50 3.39 11.07
N ASP A 741 14.53 2.62 11.57
CA ASP A 741 14.77 1.36 12.26
C ASP A 741 15.59 0.41 11.36
N ALA A 742 16.61 -0.24 11.92
CA ALA A 742 17.53 -1.07 11.15
C ALA A 742 16.98 -2.46 10.79
N ASN A 743 15.91 -2.92 11.46
CA ASN A 743 15.20 -4.15 11.14
C ASN A 743 14.18 -3.92 10.01
N ALA A 744 13.48 -2.78 10.02
CA ALA A 744 12.55 -2.38 8.97
C ALA A 744 13.28 -1.83 7.73
N PHE A 745 14.41 -1.12 7.88
CA PHE A 745 15.13 -0.44 6.80
C PHE A 745 16.64 -0.75 6.78
N ARG A 746 17.01 -2.00 6.47
CA ARG A 746 18.42 -2.46 6.32
C ARG A 746 19.27 -1.59 5.37
N GLY A 747 18.61 -0.88 4.44
CA GLY A 747 19.22 0.03 3.46
C GLY A 747 19.11 1.51 3.78
N ALA A 748 18.91 1.92 5.04
CA ALA A 748 18.59 3.31 5.41
C ALA A 748 19.50 4.38 4.76
N ALA A 749 20.82 4.22 4.80
CA ALA A 749 21.75 5.18 4.20
C ALA A 749 21.61 5.28 2.66
N TRP A 750 21.26 4.17 2.00
CA TRP A 750 20.95 4.15 0.58
C TRP A 750 19.62 4.88 0.33
N LEU A 751 18.56 4.58 1.10
CA LEU A 751 17.25 5.23 0.98
C LEU A 751 17.30 6.75 1.19
N LYS A 752 18.05 7.21 2.19
CA LYS A 752 18.20 8.63 2.58
C LYS A 752 18.97 9.50 1.58
N ASN A 753 19.44 8.95 0.47
CA ASN A 753 20.10 9.74 -0.57
C ASN A 753 19.10 10.73 -1.22
N ASN A 754 19.56 11.94 -1.54
CA ASN A 754 18.71 12.97 -2.14
C ASN A 754 18.17 12.61 -3.53
N GLN A 755 18.82 11.71 -4.27
CA GLN A 755 18.34 11.18 -5.56
C GLN A 755 17.29 10.06 -5.40
N ARG A 756 16.79 9.86 -4.17
CA ARG A 756 15.86 8.82 -3.72
C ARG A 756 14.90 9.45 -2.70
N LEU A 757 14.83 8.97 -1.46
CA LEU A 757 13.88 9.49 -0.47
C LEU A 757 14.38 10.72 0.28
N GLY A 758 15.68 11.05 0.24
CA GLY A 758 16.30 12.01 1.17
C GLY A 758 15.61 13.37 1.29
N ARG A 759 14.99 13.85 0.21
CA ARG A 759 14.29 15.16 0.19
C ARG A 759 12.76 15.06 0.29
N LEU A 760 12.20 13.86 0.25
CA LEU A 760 10.77 13.60 0.38
C LEU A 760 10.29 14.18 1.71
N GLN A 761 9.24 15.00 1.67
CA GLN A 761 8.60 15.58 2.83
C GLN A 761 7.71 14.55 3.53
N VAL A 762 7.81 14.47 4.85
CA VAL A 762 7.17 13.44 5.67
C VAL A 762 6.71 13.99 7.01
N ARG A 763 5.63 13.42 7.56
CA ARG A 763 5.05 13.77 8.85
C ARG A 763 5.93 13.36 10.02
N LYS A 764 6.17 14.27 10.98
CA LYS A 764 7.05 14.07 12.14
C LYS A 764 6.48 13.13 13.20
N ASP A 765 5.17 13.01 13.28
CA ASP A 765 4.40 12.36 14.34
C ASP A 765 4.00 10.92 14.02
N LEU A 766 4.16 10.50 12.76
CA LEU A 766 3.63 9.21 12.29
C LEU A 766 4.71 8.14 12.10
N GLY A 767 6.00 8.46 12.20
CA GLY A 767 7.09 7.55 11.86
C GLY A 767 7.44 6.49 12.90
N ASP A 768 7.32 6.81 14.19
CA ASP A 768 7.71 5.99 15.33
C ASP A 768 6.46 5.28 15.91
N LEU A 769 6.30 3.98 15.66
CA LEU A 769 5.10 3.23 16.04
C LEU A 769 5.17 2.64 17.45
N ASP A 770 6.37 2.40 17.98
CA ASP A 770 6.57 1.77 19.29
C ASP A 770 7.21 2.67 20.35
N GLY A 771 7.55 3.91 19.99
CA GLY A 771 7.98 4.99 20.88
C GLY A 771 9.44 4.90 21.29
N ASP A 772 10.28 4.16 20.56
CA ASP A 772 11.69 3.97 20.90
C ASP A 772 12.63 5.06 20.33
N GLY A 773 12.08 5.97 19.51
CA GLY A 773 12.76 7.13 18.96
C GLY A 773 13.39 6.91 17.58
N ASP A 774 13.28 5.72 16.99
CA ASP A 774 13.49 5.52 15.56
C ASP A 774 12.17 5.35 14.80
N TRP A 775 12.24 5.24 13.47
CA TRP A 775 11.08 5.27 12.59
C TRP A 775 10.89 3.90 11.94
N ASP A 776 9.74 3.29 12.22
CA ASP A 776 9.25 2.03 11.65
C ASP A 776 8.63 2.20 10.26
N ARG A 777 8.19 3.43 9.94
CA ARG A 777 7.58 3.76 8.66
C ARG A 777 7.90 5.18 8.21
N ILE A 778 7.70 5.43 6.91
CA ILE A 778 7.94 6.73 6.27
C ILE A 778 6.61 7.22 5.70
N VAL A 779 6.09 8.33 6.21
CA VAL A 779 4.72 8.79 5.92
C VAL A 779 4.74 10.15 5.23
N PRO A 780 4.77 10.22 3.88
CA PRO A 780 4.59 11.47 3.14
C PRO A 780 3.13 11.93 3.14
N ILE A 781 2.93 13.20 2.84
CA ILE A 781 1.60 13.78 2.66
C ILE A 781 1.05 13.52 1.25
N GLY A 782 -0.28 13.42 1.15
CA GLY A 782 -1.01 13.28 -0.09
C GLY A 782 -1.06 11.85 -0.66
N GLY A 783 -2.20 11.50 -1.26
CA GLY A 783 -2.43 10.20 -1.91
C GLY A 783 -2.03 10.18 -3.39
N ARG A 784 -1.76 11.37 -3.96
CA ARG A 784 -1.30 11.63 -5.34
C ARG A 784 -2.25 11.14 -6.44
N GLY A 785 -3.52 11.00 -6.10
CA GLY A 785 -4.56 10.52 -6.99
C GLY A 785 -5.95 10.62 -6.35
N ILE A 786 -6.92 9.92 -6.93
CA ILE A 786 -8.28 9.83 -6.38
C ILE A 786 -8.55 8.48 -5.73
N THR A 787 -9.45 8.47 -4.76
CA THR A 787 -9.85 7.26 -4.03
C THR A 787 -11.38 7.20 -3.90
N ILE A 788 -11.95 6.00 -4.04
CA ILE A 788 -13.38 5.74 -3.86
C ILE A 788 -13.59 5.00 -2.54
N TRP A 789 -14.56 5.48 -1.77
CA TRP A 789 -14.96 4.95 -0.47
C TRP A 789 -16.45 4.57 -0.49
N ASN A 790 -16.83 3.55 0.27
CA ASN A 790 -18.24 3.26 0.52
C ASN A 790 -18.80 4.19 1.61
N SER A 791 -20.10 4.08 1.91
CA SER A 791 -20.76 4.90 2.94
C SER A 791 -20.23 4.69 4.37
N ALA A 792 -19.50 3.60 4.62
CA ALA A 792 -18.83 3.31 5.89
C ALA A 792 -17.38 3.83 5.92
N ILE A 793 -16.96 4.57 4.89
CA ILE A 793 -15.60 5.10 4.72
C ILE A 793 -14.55 3.98 4.60
N GLU A 794 -14.96 2.82 4.08
CA GLU A 794 -14.03 1.76 3.70
C GLU A 794 -13.61 1.96 2.23
N ARG A 795 -12.31 1.83 1.97
CA ARG A 795 -11.75 2.02 0.63
C ARG A 795 -12.24 0.94 -0.34
N VAL A 796 -12.84 1.36 -1.44
CA VAL A 796 -13.33 0.50 -2.53
C VAL A 796 -12.31 0.41 -3.67
N TRP A 797 -11.72 1.54 -4.05
CA TRP A 797 -10.75 1.62 -5.14
C TRP A 797 -9.79 2.81 -4.97
N ASP A 798 -8.57 2.70 -5.51
CA ASP A 798 -7.55 3.75 -5.52
C ASP A 798 -6.94 3.84 -6.92
N SER A 799 -6.66 5.06 -7.40
CA SER A 799 -6.04 5.25 -8.72
C SER A 799 -4.58 4.79 -8.81
N GLY A 800 -3.97 4.37 -7.70
CA GLY A 800 -2.59 3.92 -7.67
C GLY A 800 -1.63 5.02 -8.11
N ASP A 801 -0.63 4.68 -8.90
CA ASP A 801 0.33 5.62 -9.49
C ASP A 801 -0.10 6.23 -10.82
N PHE A 802 -1.34 6.00 -11.25
CA PHE A 802 -1.78 6.31 -12.61
C PHE A 802 -1.59 7.78 -13.01
N PHE A 803 -1.89 8.72 -12.12
CA PHE A 803 -1.78 10.16 -12.40
C PHE A 803 -0.33 10.56 -12.72
N GLU A 804 0.63 10.06 -11.93
CA GLU A 804 2.05 10.27 -12.20
C GLU A 804 2.50 9.56 -13.47
N GLN A 805 2.11 8.30 -13.67
CA GLN A 805 2.49 7.53 -14.86
C GLN A 805 2.01 8.23 -16.14
N TYR A 806 0.75 8.69 -16.13
CA TYR A 806 0.14 9.35 -17.26
C TYR A 806 0.81 10.70 -17.54
N THR A 807 1.01 11.55 -16.53
CA THR A 807 1.64 12.87 -16.73
C THR A 807 3.12 12.76 -17.08
N ALA A 808 3.85 11.76 -16.55
CA ALA A 808 5.22 11.47 -16.96
C ALA A 808 5.31 11.07 -18.43
N GLN A 809 4.31 10.36 -18.95
CA GLN A 809 4.24 9.97 -20.35
C GLN A 809 3.88 11.16 -21.26
N GLN A 810 2.88 11.96 -20.89
CA GLN A 810 2.40 13.06 -21.73
C GLN A 810 3.31 14.29 -21.67
N PHE A 811 3.87 14.59 -20.50
CA PHE A 811 4.67 15.79 -20.23
C PHE A 811 6.01 15.45 -19.57
N PRO A 812 6.86 14.60 -20.18
CA PRO A 812 8.09 14.11 -19.52
C PRO A 812 9.06 15.23 -19.10
N ALA A 813 9.11 16.33 -19.86
CA ALA A 813 9.96 17.49 -19.58
C ALA A 813 9.38 18.44 -18.52
N ASN A 814 8.13 18.23 -18.11
CA ASN A 814 7.41 19.05 -17.14
C ASN A 814 6.73 18.20 -16.06
N PHE A 815 7.09 16.93 -15.96
CA PHE A 815 6.55 15.99 -14.97
C PHE A 815 6.66 16.58 -13.55
N ASN A 816 5.58 16.51 -12.77
CA ASN A 816 5.46 17.09 -11.44
C ASN A 816 6.02 18.53 -11.34
N ALA A 817 5.81 19.34 -12.38
CA ALA A 817 6.11 20.76 -12.35
C ALA A 817 5.02 21.52 -11.58
N SER A 818 5.44 22.50 -10.79
CA SER A 818 4.56 23.48 -10.13
C SER A 818 3.71 24.27 -11.15
N ASN A 819 2.67 24.92 -10.68
CA ASN A 819 1.84 25.87 -11.44
C ASN A 819 2.51 27.24 -11.65
N THR A 820 3.49 27.63 -10.83
CA THR A 820 4.23 28.91 -10.93
C THR A 820 5.53 28.83 -11.74
N ASN A 821 5.99 27.62 -12.09
CA ASN A 821 7.15 27.43 -12.97
C ASN A 821 7.04 26.11 -13.76
N ASN A 822 7.83 25.94 -14.82
CA ASN A 822 7.78 24.73 -15.67
C ASN A 822 8.89 23.73 -15.34
N THR A 823 9.52 23.84 -14.16
CA THR A 823 10.67 23.00 -13.78
C THR A 823 10.22 21.58 -13.54
N ARG A 824 10.75 20.62 -14.30
CA ARG A 824 10.57 19.19 -14.05
C ARG A 824 10.87 18.86 -12.59
N ASP A 825 10.05 17.99 -12.00
CA ASP A 825 10.26 17.28 -10.74
C ASP A 825 10.18 18.12 -9.46
N ASN A 826 9.94 19.43 -9.55
CA ASN A 826 10.04 20.28 -8.36
C ASN A 826 8.95 20.00 -7.31
N ARG A 827 7.88 19.26 -7.67
CA ARG A 827 6.85 18.78 -6.74
C ARG A 827 6.97 17.30 -6.37
N SER A 828 7.86 16.52 -6.98
CA SER A 828 8.02 15.08 -6.68
C SER A 828 8.43 14.82 -5.23
N ARG A 829 9.30 15.66 -4.67
CA ARG A 829 9.67 15.58 -3.24
C ARG A 829 8.56 15.99 -2.26
N ALA A 830 7.45 16.53 -2.77
CA ALA A 830 6.35 17.08 -2.01
C ALA A 830 5.09 16.23 -2.27
N LYS A 831 4.11 16.79 -2.97
CA LYS A 831 2.76 16.22 -3.17
C LYS A 831 2.53 15.71 -4.61
N GLY A 832 3.53 15.82 -5.49
CA GLY A 832 3.51 15.24 -6.84
C GLY A 832 2.52 15.93 -7.79
N PRO A 833 1.53 15.21 -8.37
CA PRO A 833 0.53 15.79 -9.28
C PRO A 833 -0.46 16.75 -8.62
N GLU A 834 -0.73 16.57 -7.32
CA GLU A 834 -1.67 17.38 -6.50
C GLU A 834 -3.09 17.43 -7.06
N PRO A 835 -3.87 16.33 -6.95
CA PRO A 835 -5.29 16.36 -7.25
C PRO A 835 -6.05 17.17 -6.18
N GLU A 836 -6.72 18.23 -6.60
CA GLU A 836 -7.31 19.28 -5.76
C GLU A 836 -8.81 19.06 -5.58
N GLY A 837 -9.59 19.38 -6.62
CA GLY A 837 -11.02 19.15 -6.70
C GLY A 837 -11.43 17.87 -7.43
N VAL A 838 -12.61 17.37 -7.11
CA VAL A 838 -13.33 16.35 -7.90
C VAL A 838 -14.81 16.70 -8.02
N ALA A 839 -15.36 16.58 -9.22
CA ALA A 839 -16.81 16.68 -9.46
C ALA A 839 -17.34 15.36 -10.05
N VAL A 840 -18.59 15.03 -9.74
CA VAL A 840 -19.31 13.92 -10.37
C VAL A 840 -20.43 14.45 -11.26
N GLY A 841 -20.53 13.87 -12.46
CA GLY A 841 -21.59 14.19 -13.42
C GLY A 841 -22.21 12.95 -14.05
N THR A 842 -23.48 13.05 -14.43
CA THR A 842 -24.15 12.01 -15.22
C THR A 842 -24.25 12.44 -16.68
N ILE A 843 -23.75 11.63 -17.59
CA ILE A 843 -23.84 11.81 -19.04
C ILE A 843 -24.47 10.54 -19.62
N ASN A 844 -25.58 10.67 -20.35
CA ASN A 844 -26.32 9.55 -20.95
C ASN A 844 -26.58 8.37 -19.98
N GLY A 845 -26.95 8.69 -18.74
CA GLY A 845 -27.27 7.68 -17.72
C GLY A 845 -26.04 7.03 -17.04
N ARG A 846 -24.82 7.38 -17.43
CA ARG A 846 -23.57 6.90 -16.84
C ARG A 846 -22.94 7.99 -15.97
N GLN A 847 -22.35 7.60 -14.84
CA GLN A 847 -21.72 8.53 -13.91
C GLN A 847 -20.21 8.59 -14.14
N TYR A 848 -19.66 9.80 -14.06
CA TYR A 848 -18.24 10.06 -14.28
C TYR A 848 -17.69 10.94 -13.16
N ALA A 849 -16.46 10.66 -12.72
CA ALA A 849 -15.67 11.56 -11.89
C ALA A 849 -14.73 12.39 -12.78
N PHE A 850 -14.61 13.67 -12.47
CA PHE A 850 -13.70 14.63 -13.09
C PHE A 850 -12.80 15.21 -12.01
N ALA A 851 -11.54 14.79 -11.97
CA ALA A 851 -10.57 15.21 -10.96
C ALA A 851 -9.57 16.20 -11.57
N ILE A 852 -9.35 17.32 -10.92
CA ILE A 852 -8.41 18.36 -11.37
C ILE A 852 -7.10 18.27 -10.61
N CYS A 853 -5.99 18.59 -11.27
CA CYS A 853 -4.66 18.64 -10.65
C CYS A 853 -4.15 20.09 -10.60
N GLU A 854 -3.88 20.62 -9.42
CA GLU A 854 -3.53 22.03 -9.21
C GLU A 854 -2.16 22.37 -9.86
N ARG A 855 -1.15 21.52 -9.67
CA ARG A 855 0.23 21.82 -10.10
C ARG A 855 0.46 21.58 -11.57
N ILE A 856 0.53 20.32 -11.98
CA ILE A 856 0.75 19.98 -13.39
C ILE A 856 -0.39 20.49 -14.28
N GLY A 857 -1.56 20.73 -13.69
CA GLY A 857 -2.77 21.16 -14.39
C GLY A 857 -3.55 19.98 -14.95
N GLY A 858 -4.76 20.27 -15.40
CA GLY A 858 -5.57 19.34 -16.20
C GLY A 858 -6.65 18.61 -15.41
N ILE A 859 -7.47 17.87 -16.16
CA ILE A 859 -8.66 17.17 -15.70
C ILE A 859 -8.54 15.71 -16.11
N PHE A 860 -8.56 14.80 -15.15
CA PHE A 860 -8.71 13.36 -15.37
C PHE A 860 -10.19 12.98 -15.31
N ALA A 861 -10.67 12.22 -16.29
CA ALA A 861 -12.03 11.69 -16.29
C ALA A 861 -12.05 10.17 -16.11
N TYR A 862 -12.95 9.69 -15.25
CA TYR A 862 -13.18 8.27 -15.00
C TYR A 862 -14.66 7.93 -15.06
N SER A 863 -15.04 6.83 -15.74
CA SER A 863 -16.35 6.22 -15.56
C SER A 863 -16.44 5.53 -14.19
N LEU A 864 -17.58 5.73 -13.52
CA LEU A 864 -17.91 5.20 -12.20
C LEU A 864 -18.95 4.07 -12.26
N ASP A 865 -19.22 3.51 -13.44
CA ASP A 865 -20.23 2.46 -13.61
C ASP A 865 -19.93 1.22 -12.75
N ASN A 866 -18.64 0.95 -12.51
CA ASN A 866 -18.16 -0.02 -11.55
C ASN A 866 -17.22 0.66 -10.53
N PRO A 867 -17.69 0.99 -9.32
CA PRO A 867 -16.88 1.66 -8.29
C PRO A 867 -15.60 0.91 -7.90
N ALA A 868 -15.60 -0.43 -8.02
CA ALA A 868 -14.45 -1.27 -7.69
C ALA A 868 -13.41 -1.35 -8.82
N SER A 869 -13.76 -0.87 -10.01
CA SER A 869 -12.87 -0.82 -11.17
C SER A 869 -13.27 0.32 -12.13
N PRO A 870 -13.14 1.59 -11.71
CA PRO A 870 -13.35 2.75 -12.58
C PRO A 870 -12.50 2.68 -13.85
N VAL A 871 -13.03 3.20 -14.95
CA VAL A 871 -12.35 3.19 -16.26
C VAL A 871 -11.90 4.60 -16.61
N PHE A 872 -10.61 4.77 -16.92
CA PHE A 872 -10.09 6.06 -17.38
C PHE A 872 -10.63 6.41 -18.78
N GLU A 873 -11.25 7.58 -18.90
CA GLU A 873 -11.94 8.05 -20.12
C GLU A 873 -11.11 9.07 -20.90
N GLY A 874 -10.27 9.84 -20.22
CA GLY A 874 -9.45 10.84 -20.88
C GLY A 874 -8.86 11.88 -19.95
N TYR A 875 -7.97 12.69 -20.52
CA TYR A 875 -7.32 13.80 -19.84
C TYR A 875 -7.23 15.02 -20.77
N ILE A 876 -7.51 16.20 -20.23
CA ILE A 876 -7.34 17.48 -20.93
C ILE A 876 -6.64 18.48 -20.02
N ASN A 877 -5.79 19.33 -20.58
CA ASN A 877 -5.12 20.39 -19.86
C ASN A 877 -5.03 21.64 -20.73
N SER A 878 -5.55 22.77 -20.25
CA SER A 878 -5.51 24.04 -20.99
C SER A 878 -4.19 24.80 -20.81
N ARG A 879 -3.33 24.40 -19.88
CA ARG A 879 -1.98 24.94 -19.69
C ARG A 879 -1.10 24.67 -20.91
N SER A 880 -0.30 25.66 -21.28
CA SER A 880 0.72 25.54 -22.31
C SER A 880 2.13 25.68 -21.74
N PHE A 881 2.86 24.56 -21.70
CA PHE A 881 4.25 24.51 -21.25
C PHE A 881 5.25 25.17 -22.21
N ALA A 882 4.80 25.60 -23.40
CA ALA A 882 5.62 26.36 -24.35
C ALA A 882 5.92 27.79 -23.88
N PHE A 883 5.17 28.30 -22.90
CA PHE A 883 5.32 29.63 -22.33
C PHE A 883 5.65 29.55 -20.84
N ALA A 884 6.34 30.57 -20.34
CA ALA A 884 6.51 30.72 -18.89
C ALA A 884 5.14 30.94 -18.21
N PRO A 885 4.91 30.44 -16.99
CA PRO A 885 3.69 30.74 -16.26
C PRO A 885 3.44 32.25 -16.13
N GLY A 886 2.16 32.65 -16.18
CA GLY A 886 1.73 34.04 -16.03
C GLY A 886 1.82 34.93 -17.27
N VAL A 887 2.47 34.50 -18.37
CA VAL A 887 2.51 35.30 -19.61
C VAL A 887 1.36 34.97 -20.55
N ALA A 888 1.08 35.87 -21.50
CA ALA A 888 0.10 35.61 -22.56
C ALA A 888 0.45 34.33 -23.33
N GLY A 889 -0.53 33.43 -23.50
CA GLY A 889 -0.35 32.13 -24.16
C GLY A 889 -0.03 30.96 -23.23
N SER A 890 0.20 31.19 -21.93
CA SER A 890 0.46 30.11 -20.94
C SER A 890 -0.75 29.23 -20.60
N GLY A 891 -1.97 29.58 -21.04
CA GLY A 891 -3.18 28.83 -20.70
C GLY A 891 -3.63 29.03 -19.25
N ASP A 892 -4.57 28.25 -18.76
CA ASP A 892 -5.05 28.37 -17.38
C ASP A 892 -4.11 27.63 -16.40
N LEU A 893 -3.94 28.15 -15.18
CA LEU A 893 -2.91 27.72 -14.22
C LEU A 893 -3.51 27.58 -12.82
N GLY A 894 -3.20 26.49 -12.12
CA GLY A 894 -3.70 26.23 -10.76
C GLY A 894 -5.19 25.91 -10.70
N PRO A 895 -5.69 24.84 -11.38
CA PRO A 895 -7.06 24.39 -11.15
C PRO A 895 -7.33 24.14 -9.65
N GLU A 896 -8.35 24.78 -9.10
CA GLU A 896 -8.68 24.75 -7.67
C GLU A 896 -10.08 24.15 -7.45
N GLY A 897 -11.12 24.86 -7.88
CA GLY A 897 -12.50 24.42 -7.82
C GLY A 897 -13.02 23.88 -9.16
N ILE A 898 -13.88 22.86 -9.09
CA ILE A 898 -14.57 22.29 -10.25
C ILE A 898 -16.07 22.13 -9.98
N THR A 899 -16.91 22.51 -10.96
CA THR A 899 -18.35 22.29 -10.94
C THR A 899 -18.81 21.63 -12.24
N PHE A 900 -19.60 20.55 -12.12
CA PHE A 900 -20.30 19.92 -13.24
C PHE A 900 -21.66 20.59 -13.47
N VAL A 901 -21.97 20.91 -14.73
CA VAL A 901 -23.28 21.43 -15.16
C VAL A 901 -23.93 20.39 -16.08
N PRO A 902 -25.06 19.77 -15.68
CA PRO A 902 -25.77 18.81 -16.52
C PRO A 902 -26.26 19.43 -17.84
N SER A 903 -26.36 18.62 -18.89
CA SER A 903 -26.86 19.06 -20.21
C SER A 903 -28.25 19.73 -20.15
N ALA A 904 -29.12 19.26 -19.26
CA ALA A 904 -30.47 19.82 -19.05
C ALA A 904 -30.46 21.23 -18.44
N GLU A 905 -29.39 21.59 -17.73
CA GLU A 905 -29.22 22.89 -17.05
C GLU A 905 -28.28 23.81 -17.84
N SER A 906 -27.56 23.25 -18.80
CA SER A 906 -26.56 23.97 -19.59
C SER A 906 -27.17 24.87 -20.66
N PRO A 907 -26.63 26.08 -20.88
CA PRO A 907 -27.10 27.03 -21.90
C PRO A 907 -27.06 26.52 -23.34
N ASN A 908 -26.15 25.59 -23.66
CA ASN A 908 -25.97 25.03 -25.01
C ASN A 908 -26.53 23.60 -25.15
N GLY A 909 -27.19 23.06 -24.12
CA GLY A 909 -27.75 21.70 -24.12
C GLY A 909 -26.69 20.58 -24.06
N LYS A 910 -25.42 20.91 -23.78
CA LYS A 910 -24.33 19.96 -23.58
C LYS A 910 -23.80 20.05 -22.16
N ALA A 911 -23.34 18.94 -21.60
CA ALA A 911 -22.77 18.95 -20.26
C ALA A 911 -21.49 19.81 -20.24
N LEU A 912 -21.29 20.58 -19.16
CA LEU A 912 -20.13 21.45 -19.00
C LEU A 912 -19.36 21.10 -17.72
N LEU A 913 -18.06 21.38 -17.74
CA LEU A 913 -17.22 21.51 -16.55
C LEU A 913 -16.74 22.94 -16.46
N LEU A 914 -16.98 23.55 -15.30
CA LEU A 914 -16.51 24.88 -14.95
C LEU A 914 -15.35 24.70 -13.98
N VAL A 915 -14.16 25.16 -14.35
CA VAL A 915 -12.94 24.99 -13.55
C VAL A 915 -12.36 26.35 -13.22
N ALA A 916 -12.31 26.67 -11.94
CA ALA A 916 -11.68 27.87 -11.43
C ALA A 916 -10.16 27.62 -11.33
N HIS A 917 -9.38 28.60 -11.79
CA HIS A 917 -7.94 28.52 -11.85
C HIS A 917 -7.32 29.67 -11.07
N GLU A 918 -6.82 29.37 -9.88
CA GLU A 918 -6.46 30.32 -8.84
C GLU A 918 -5.26 31.18 -9.24
N ILE A 919 -4.19 30.55 -9.73
CA ILE A 919 -2.95 31.21 -10.14
C ILE A 919 -3.17 32.12 -11.35
N SER A 920 -4.02 31.74 -12.29
CA SER A 920 -4.36 32.62 -13.43
C SER A 920 -5.51 33.58 -13.18
N GLY A 921 -6.27 33.39 -12.10
CA GLY A 921 -7.53 34.08 -11.84
C GLY A 921 -8.51 33.93 -13.01
N THR A 922 -8.65 32.73 -13.57
CA THR A 922 -9.53 32.47 -14.73
C THR A 922 -10.57 31.41 -14.41
N LEU A 923 -11.70 31.48 -15.12
CA LEU A 923 -12.68 30.41 -15.16
C LEU A 923 -12.61 29.77 -16.55
N ALA A 924 -12.13 28.52 -16.61
CA ALA A 924 -12.10 27.72 -17.82
C ALA A 924 -13.40 26.92 -17.96
N ILE A 925 -13.93 26.87 -19.18
CA ILE A 925 -15.16 26.15 -19.52
C ILE A 925 -14.82 25.02 -20.49
N TYR A 926 -15.17 23.81 -20.10
CA TYR A 926 -15.04 22.61 -20.92
C TYR A 926 -16.42 22.04 -21.22
N GLN A 927 -16.55 21.43 -22.39
CA GLN A 927 -17.69 20.64 -22.79
C GLN A 927 -17.37 19.15 -22.65
N VAL A 928 -18.35 18.40 -22.17
CA VAL A 928 -18.29 16.94 -22.12
C VAL A 928 -19.32 16.40 -23.11
N ASP A 929 -18.82 15.78 -24.17
CA ASP A 929 -19.66 15.13 -25.18
C ASP A 929 -19.58 13.62 -25.01
N ALA A 930 -20.74 12.95 -25.03
CA ALA A 930 -20.77 11.50 -25.17
C ALA A 930 -20.18 11.10 -26.53
N ILE A 931 -19.26 10.14 -26.53
CA ILE A 931 -18.79 9.48 -27.74
C ILE A 931 -19.75 8.35 -28.02
N CYS A 932 -20.68 8.59 -28.93
CA CYS A 932 -21.67 7.61 -29.35
C CYS A 932 -21.18 6.95 -30.63
N ASP A 933 -20.18 6.06 -30.48
CA ASP A 933 -19.66 5.22 -31.56
C ASP A 933 -20.28 3.80 -31.48
N ALA A 934 -21.61 3.73 -31.36
CA ALA A 934 -22.33 2.48 -31.42
C ALA A 934 -22.74 2.20 -32.88
N ALA A 935 -22.24 1.11 -33.46
CA ALA A 935 -22.60 0.71 -34.82
C ALA A 935 -24.11 0.40 -34.90
N GLY A 936 -24.89 1.31 -35.45
CA GLY A 936 -26.36 1.22 -35.50
C GLY A 936 -27.10 2.41 -34.92
N ASP A 937 -26.41 3.30 -34.19
CA ASP A 937 -26.96 4.60 -33.76
C ASP A 937 -26.83 5.59 -34.94
N ILE A 938 -27.89 5.69 -35.73
CA ILE A 938 -27.90 6.47 -36.97
C ILE A 938 -28.31 7.91 -36.69
N ASN A 939 -29.14 8.13 -35.67
CA ASN A 939 -29.64 9.45 -35.31
C ASN A 939 -28.73 10.17 -34.29
N ALA A 940 -27.69 9.49 -33.79
CA ALA A 940 -26.71 9.95 -32.83
C ALA A 940 -27.32 10.37 -31.48
N ASP A 941 -28.39 9.69 -31.06
CA ASP A 941 -29.05 9.90 -29.76
C ASP A 941 -28.54 8.96 -28.65
N CYS A 942 -27.57 8.10 -28.98
CA CYS A 942 -26.89 7.18 -28.08
C CYS A 942 -27.79 6.07 -27.53
N ALA A 943 -28.89 5.78 -28.22
CA ALA A 943 -29.66 4.55 -28.09
C ALA A 943 -29.80 3.93 -29.49
N ILE A 944 -29.78 2.61 -29.58
CA ILE A 944 -30.11 1.93 -30.85
C ILE A 944 -31.53 1.41 -30.73
N ASP A 945 -32.49 2.16 -31.28
CA ASP A 945 -33.90 1.89 -31.10
C ASP A 945 -34.75 2.02 -32.38
N ALA A 946 -36.06 2.11 -32.20
CA ALA A 946 -37.02 2.21 -33.29
C ALA A 946 -36.79 3.45 -34.17
N SER A 947 -36.18 4.50 -33.63
CA SER A 947 -35.83 5.74 -34.31
C SER A 947 -34.71 5.50 -35.31
N ASP A 948 -33.65 4.79 -34.94
CA ASP A 948 -32.56 4.40 -35.85
C ASP A 948 -33.05 3.44 -36.91
N LEU A 949 -33.91 2.49 -36.54
CA LEU A 949 -34.51 1.57 -37.50
C LEU A 949 -35.32 2.32 -38.56
N ALA A 950 -36.14 3.28 -38.12
CA ALA A 950 -36.92 4.11 -39.04
C ALA A 950 -36.00 4.91 -39.97
N GLU A 951 -34.88 5.40 -39.44
CA GLU A 951 -33.91 6.19 -40.17
C GLU A 951 -33.06 5.36 -41.15
N LEU A 952 -32.71 4.11 -40.80
CA LEU A 952 -32.10 3.12 -41.68
C LEU A 952 -33.05 2.79 -42.85
N LEU A 953 -34.29 2.42 -42.53
CA LEU A 953 -35.28 2.04 -43.54
C LEU A 953 -35.66 3.19 -44.48
N ALA A 954 -35.60 4.44 -44.00
CA ALA A 954 -35.84 5.62 -44.82
C ALA A 954 -34.79 5.83 -45.92
N ARG A 955 -33.58 5.26 -45.76
CA ARG A 955 -32.45 5.41 -46.70
C ARG A 955 -32.14 4.16 -47.49
N TRP A 956 -33.04 3.16 -47.45
CA TRP A 956 -32.85 1.86 -48.09
C TRP A 956 -32.50 1.96 -49.59
N GLY A 957 -31.44 1.26 -49.98
CA GLY A 957 -30.88 1.25 -51.33
C GLY A 957 -29.60 2.07 -51.46
N LYS A 958 -29.28 2.48 -52.69
CA LYS A 958 -28.03 3.20 -52.98
C LYS A 958 -28.02 4.57 -52.32
N CYS A 959 -27.03 4.85 -51.49
CA CYS A 959 -26.89 6.13 -50.80
C CYS A 959 -25.68 6.91 -51.30
N GLY A 960 -25.75 8.25 -51.27
CA GLY A 960 -24.64 9.13 -51.65
C GLY A 960 -23.76 9.44 -50.44
N ALA A 961 -22.44 9.38 -50.58
CA ALA A 961 -21.53 9.68 -49.49
C ALA A 961 -21.54 11.18 -49.11
N PRO A 962 -21.56 11.54 -47.81
CA PRO A 962 -21.62 10.65 -46.64
C PRO A 962 -23.06 10.16 -46.32
N CYS A 963 -23.20 8.88 -45.94
CA CYS A 963 -24.48 8.27 -45.57
C CYS A 963 -24.39 7.55 -44.21
N ALA A 964 -25.01 8.11 -43.17
CA ALA A 964 -24.94 7.56 -41.82
C ALA A 964 -25.63 6.19 -41.66
N ALA A 965 -26.56 5.84 -42.57
CA ALA A 965 -27.27 4.56 -42.54
C ALA A 965 -26.54 3.41 -43.27
N ASP A 966 -25.43 3.72 -43.96
CA ASP A 966 -24.55 2.72 -44.58
C ASP A 966 -23.49 2.31 -43.54
N LEU A 967 -23.89 1.38 -42.68
CA LEU A 967 -23.16 0.97 -41.48
C LEU A 967 -21.98 0.04 -41.81
N ASN A 968 -21.98 -0.61 -42.98
CA ASN A 968 -20.90 -1.47 -43.44
C ASN A 968 -19.94 -0.78 -44.45
N GLY A 969 -20.30 0.40 -44.96
CA GLY A 969 -19.48 1.24 -45.85
C GLY A 969 -19.42 0.77 -47.30
N ASP A 970 -20.37 -0.05 -47.77
CA ASP A 970 -20.36 -0.61 -49.13
C ASP A 970 -21.05 0.28 -50.19
N GLY A 971 -21.64 1.40 -49.77
CA GLY A 971 -22.35 2.36 -50.61
C GLY A 971 -23.85 2.08 -50.77
N PHE A 972 -24.40 1.09 -50.08
CA PHE A 972 -25.81 0.73 -50.04
C PHE A 972 -26.29 0.59 -48.60
N VAL A 973 -27.54 1.00 -48.36
CA VAL A 973 -28.25 0.71 -47.11
C VAL A 973 -29.16 -0.49 -47.38
N ASP A 974 -28.81 -1.66 -46.86
CA ASP A 974 -29.56 -2.89 -47.10
C ASP A 974 -29.69 -3.81 -45.87
N ALA A 975 -30.01 -5.08 -46.10
CA ALA A 975 -30.22 -6.06 -45.04
C ALA A 975 -28.97 -6.29 -44.18
N SER A 976 -27.78 -6.00 -44.72
CA SER A 976 -26.51 -6.09 -44.01
C SER A 976 -26.40 -5.00 -42.95
N ASP A 977 -26.76 -3.76 -43.28
CA ASP A 977 -26.79 -2.64 -42.33
C ASP A 977 -27.89 -2.86 -41.28
N LEU A 978 -29.06 -3.33 -41.70
CA LEU A 978 -30.13 -3.68 -40.76
C LEU A 978 -29.66 -4.77 -39.77
N ALA A 979 -28.86 -5.73 -40.21
CA ALA A 979 -28.30 -6.74 -39.33
C ALA A 979 -27.29 -6.16 -38.33
N VAL A 980 -26.47 -5.18 -38.74
CA VAL A 980 -25.57 -4.43 -37.83
C VAL A 980 -26.38 -3.67 -36.79
N LEU A 981 -27.42 -2.93 -37.22
CA LEU A 981 -28.29 -2.17 -36.30
C LEU A 981 -29.01 -3.10 -35.31
N LEU A 982 -29.65 -4.18 -35.78
CA LEU A 982 -30.37 -5.11 -34.91
C LEU A 982 -29.45 -5.90 -33.97
N ALA A 983 -28.20 -6.16 -34.38
CA ALA A 983 -27.21 -6.81 -33.51
C ALA A 983 -26.84 -5.97 -32.29
N ASN A 984 -27.00 -4.65 -32.40
CA ASN A 984 -26.73 -3.69 -31.34
C ASN A 984 -28.04 -3.08 -30.77
N TRP A 985 -29.20 -3.70 -31.00
CA TRP A 985 -30.47 -3.14 -30.54
C TRP A 985 -30.56 -3.04 -29.01
N GLY A 986 -30.90 -1.85 -28.51
CA GLY A 986 -31.05 -1.56 -27.08
C GLY A 986 -29.74 -1.48 -26.30
N SER A 987 -28.59 -1.38 -26.99
CA SER A 987 -27.29 -1.05 -26.39
C SER A 987 -27.14 0.43 -26.10
#